data_AF-A0A821XMJ3-F1
#
_entry.id   AF-A0A821XMJ3-F1
#
_cell.length_a   1.000
_cell.length_b   1.000
_cell.length_c   1.000
_cell.angle_alpha   90.00
_cell.angle_beta   90.00
_cell.angle_gamma   90.00
#
_symmetry.space_group_name_H-M   'P 1'
#
loop_
_entity.id
_entity.type
_entity.pdbx_description
1 polymer ?
#
loop_
_entity_poly.entity_id
_entity_poly.type
_entity_poly.pdbx_seq_one_letter_code
_entity_poly.pdbx_strand_id
1 'polypeptide(L)'
;MTKYSAHLTPMRIFQSDEKQKSIHDLNTQTASFMWFQLLIRIILTMENNRDDRAKKDLIDVCRKRYEGNITEQQRITEFENNYRSGQAIHWYTRDSFLYRSVNRAFRTADIDIIYQFRFIIAEIHEQLASLSRPSTANLVVYRGQLISTEEMRIIEANQEKGFISMNTFLSTTENCDQAVGFSGIGTGVPEGLKCVLYKITIGETRQPFARIDGLSAIPTENEILFSIGTVFRIDSVEEWPSGWEVSLNLTTEVEERFEMLMKHFLDEIGQKPTLAMLGKFLMMQGDYNRAKRYFEFLLDMNGSDTDDEGRVICYEYLANISDEKGEYEKAMYYHHQILNIQQRRLNPDDPYFTQIYNNIAATQMALGQYDEAAKNFELSISYDVQNQSYDKRGLSISYNNVATMYTELGDYTNAAHYYEKALENQLELGLGALKHPDIAIIYHNLATLYDDMKQPERAIQYYEEALTIQKVSLPPEHPARIVTESGLAMAYLQMNNNTLALQTCLAVLDSKLKIHPPNFPSLSKTYMNLGYIYQDSGDFNKAEEQYKIALQINERHLPANHPQTGKNHQLIGDLYDEMGKTKEALNHYQQARYIFQIQDTPSFTELGKAYVNLGTIETVSSKAIDYLEQGLSTLLRVDVIDKRVLAFAYDALGTKHRECDNLEEALKNHKKALDLGLELVNYDENHPSLSNYYHGLGATFADQGNIEKGLEYVQKALNNMLKIRDPDHPILGPIYNTLGDCYNELKKHDQAIEYYQKAINAYKQPNAQNLRSLAMAYVSMGSTHYDINDQEKAIEYYRMALDLQLKNLEPDDPDLIVTYWYLASYYEDREDYTAALTYLIPKLTIQEKVLSSFDLELADAYHDVGTIYFFNKQYQCAVELYEKSLNIRRQQKSRLASAYDALGDAYKSLYEFDAALNNYEMAIKHLIEEGEKEKSDDYYEVLCTLYKSVGTMQQRLNLLDEAQKSLQQSLALCDTYLINNEEHDELRCNILKSLAQIDKTTQKITSRSLVCSIY
;
A
#
# COMPACT_ATOMS: atom_id res chain seq x y z
N MET A 1 -23.08 -52.61 26.70
CA MET A 1 -23.41 -51.76 25.53
C MET A 1 -23.52 -50.32 26.00
N THR A 2 -22.42 -49.59 25.92
CA THR A 2 -22.34 -48.13 26.12
C THR A 2 -21.48 -47.63 24.98
N LYS A 3 -22.01 -46.64 24.24
CA LYS A 3 -21.41 -46.08 23.01
C LYS A 3 -19.98 -45.61 23.28
N TYR A 4 -19.00 -46.39 22.82
CA TYR A 4 -17.62 -45.92 22.68
C TYR A 4 -17.59 -44.87 21.58
N SER A 5 -17.26 -43.63 21.91
CA SER A 5 -16.88 -42.64 20.89
C SER A 5 -15.60 -43.14 20.23
N ALA A 6 -15.64 -43.44 18.93
CA ALA A 6 -14.48 -43.82 18.13
C ALA A 6 -13.32 -42.85 18.39
N HIS A 7 -12.24 -43.34 18.99
CA HIS A 7 -11.05 -42.56 19.29
C HIS A 7 -10.20 -42.40 18.03
N LEU A 8 -10.45 -41.31 17.29
CA LEU A 8 -9.60 -40.85 16.19
C LEU A 8 -8.29 -40.28 16.75
N THR A 9 -7.15 -40.91 16.45
CA THR A 9 -5.81 -40.37 16.75
C THR A 9 -5.45 -39.36 15.65
N PRO A 10 -5.01 -38.13 15.97
CA PRO A 10 -4.60 -37.18 14.94
C PRO A 10 -3.39 -37.67 14.18
N MET A 11 -3.48 -37.62 12.85
CA MET A 11 -2.36 -37.86 11.95
C MET A 11 -2.10 -36.62 11.13
N ARG A 12 -0.83 -36.25 10.97
CA ARG A 12 -0.42 -35.31 9.93
C ARG A 12 0.30 -36.08 8.84
N ILE A 13 -0.22 -35.97 7.63
CA ILE A 13 0.32 -36.62 6.44
C ILE A 13 1.01 -35.53 5.61
N PHE A 14 2.20 -35.80 5.08
CA PHE A 14 2.94 -34.84 4.26
C PHE A 14 3.77 -35.57 3.19
N GLN A 15 4.07 -34.94 2.06
CA GLN A 15 4.83 -35.55 0.96
C GLN A 15 6.35 -35.40 1.15
N SER A 16 7.13 -36.37 0.68
CA SER A 16 8.58 -36.28 0.47
C SER A 16 8.81 -35.73 -0.94
N ASP A 17 9.06 -34.44 -1.05
CA ASP A 17 9.51 -33.89 -2.33
C ASP A 17 11.03 -34.01 -2.43
N GLU A 18 11.53 -34.75 -3.42
CA GLU A 18 12.98 -34.85 -3.70
C GLU A 18 13.57 -33.52 -4.22
N LYS A 19 12.71 -32.54 -4.58
CA LYS A 19 13.10 -31.16 -4.89
C LYS A 19 13.25 -30.28 -3.66
N GLN A 20 12.88 -30.78 -2.47
CA GLN A 20 13.01 -30.06 -1.22
C GLN A 20 14.29 -30.40 -0.48
N LYS A 21 15.34 -29.62 -0.74
CA LYS A 21 16.56 -29.57 0.06
C LYS A 21 16.59 -28.37 1.03
N SER A 22 15.45 -27.71 1.26
CA SER A 22 15.34 -26.43 1.98
C SER A 22 14.05 -26.36 2.82
N ILE A 23 14.00 -25.49 3.85
CA ILE A 23 12.85 -25.21 4.75
C ILE A 23 11.64 -24.55 3.98
N HIS A 24 11.59 -24.70 2.66
CA HIS A 24 10.79 -23.92 1.68
C HIS A 24 9.31 -24.35 1.49
N ASP A 25 8.82 -25.52 1.95
CA ASP A 25 7.40 -25.95 1.71
C ASP A 25 6.46 -25.59 2.87
N LEU A 26 6.65 -24.44 3.48
CA LEU A 26 5.87 -24.08 4.68
C LEU A 26 4.48 -23.46 4.36
N ASN A 27 4.01 -23.45 3.11
CA ASN A 27 2.59 -23.14 2.79
C ASN A 27 1.71 -24.39 2.62
N THR A 28 2.21 -25.57 2.99
CA THR A 28 1.50 -26.85 2.93
C THR A 28 1.30 -27.45 4.33
N GLN A 29 0.63 -28.61 4.44
CA GLN A 29 0.42 -29.33 5.72
C GLN A 29 1.73 -29.54 6.52
N THR A 30 2.89 -29.52 5.85
CA THR A 30 4.27 -29.66 6.34
C THR A 30 4.70 -28.56 7.33
N ALA A 31 4.14 -27.34 7.23
CA ALA A 31 4.58 -26.22 8.08
C ALA A 31 4.10 -26.26 9.50
N SER A 32 2.81 -26.54 9.63
CA SER A 32 2.17 -26.75 10.91
C SER A 32 2.91 -27.86 11.69
N PHE A 33 3.42 -28.87 10.97
CA PHE A 33 4.17 -29.99 11.54
C PHE A 33 5.53 -29.55 12.10
N MET A 34 6.35 -28.82 11.34
CA MET A 34 7.66 -28.34 11.84
C MET A 34 7.50 -27.43 13.07
N TRP A 35 6.51 -26.53 13.05
CA TRP A 35 6.19 -25.68 14.19
C TRP A 35 5.73 -26.48 15.42
N PHE A 36 4.91 -27.52 15.20
CA PHE A 36 4.47 -28.39 16.28
C PHE A 36 5.63 -29.20 16.87
N GLN A 37 6.55 -29.72 16.05
CA GLN A 37 7.74 -30.42 16.54
C GLN A 37 8.63 -29.50 17.38
N LEU A 38 8.80 -28.25 16.94
CA LEU A 38 9.57 -27.24 17.65
C LEU A 38 8.93 -26.92 19.02
N LEU A 39 7.61 -26.72 19.05
CA LEU A 39 6.83 -26.54 20.28
C LEU A 39 7.03 -27.70 21.27
N ILE A 40 6.89 -28.94 20.79
CA ILE A 40 7.09 -30.13 21.63
C ILE A 40 8.51 -30.18 22.17
N ARG A 41 9.51 -29.88 21.35
CA ARG A 41 10.91 -29.90 21.77
C ARG A 41 11.21 -28.81 22.81
N ILE A 42 10.70 -27.59 22.62
CA ILE A 42 10.78 -26.51 23.61
C ILE A 42 10.24 -27.01 24.94
N ILE A 43 9.01 -27.54 24.94
CA ILE A 43 8.38 -28.09 26.14
C ILE A 43 9.29 -29.16 26.77
N LEU A 44 9.75 -30.17 26.03
CA LEU A 44 10.59 -31.24 26.60
C LEU A 44 11.92 -30.74 27.20
N THR A 45 12.49 -29.65 26.67
CA THR A 45 13.78 -29.10 27.14
C THR A 45 13.69 -28.18 28.36
N MET A 46 12.52 -27.66 28.70
CA MET A 46 12.35 -26.73 29.84
C MET A 46 12.66 -27.40 31.18
N GLU A 47 13.50 -26.79 32.02
CA GLU A 47 13.94 -27.36 33.31
C GLU A 47 12.80 -27.42 34.36
N ASN A 48 11.95 -26.40 34.41
CA ASN A 48 10.90 -26.22 35.44
C ASN A 48 9.56 -26.92 35.15
N ASN A 49 9.51 -27.90 34.23
CA ASN A 49 8.25 -28.60 33.93
C ASN A 49 7.75 -29.55 35.03
N ARG A 50 8.60 -29.84 36.03
CA ARG A 50 8.37 -30.92 37.01
C ARG A 50 8.03 -30.41 38.41
N ASP A 51 7.49 -29.20 38.52
CA ASP A 51 7.06 -28.62 39.79
C ASP A 51 5.61 -29.02 40.15
N ASP A 52 5.27 -28.89 41.44
CA ASP A 52 3.92 -29.15 41.94
C ASP A 52 2.86 -28.25 41.27
N ARG A 53 3.29 -27.10 40.73
CA ARG A 53 2.45 -26.16 40.01
C ARG A 53 2.01 -26.71 38.67
N ALA A 54 2.93 -27.28 37.88
CA ALA A 54 2.60 -27.89 36.60
C ALA A 54 1.64 -29.08 36.75
N LYS A 55 1.76 -29.84 37.85
CA LYS A 55 0.76 -30.87 38.22
C LYS A 55 -0.61 -30.25 38.53
N LYS A 56 -0.65 -29.13 39.25
CA LYS A 56 -1.89 -28.41 39.58
C LYS A 56 -2.57 -27.83 38.34
N ASP A 57 -1.81 -27.20 37.44
CA ASP A 57 -2.33 -26.65 36.17
C ASP A 57 -3.08 -27.74 35.37
N LEU A 58 -2.47 -28.92 35.23
CA LEU A 58 -3.09 -30.07 34.58
C LEU A 58 -4.41 -30.46 35.26
N ILE A 59 -4.43 -30.53 36.59
CA ILE A 59 -5.61 -30.93 37.37
C ILE A 59 -6.74 -29.91 37.18
N ASP A 60 -6.46 -28.62 37.30
CA ASP A 60 -7.47 -27.56 37.22
C ASP A 60 -8.14 -27.54 35.84
N VAL A 61 -7.34 -27.70 34.78
CA VAL A 61 -7.83 -27.76 33.39
C VAL A 61 -8.69 -28.99 33.16
N CYS A 62 -8.28 -30.14 33.70
CA CYS A 62 -9.07 -31.36 33.63
C CYS A 62 -10.36 -31.24 34.44
N ARG A 63 -10.33 -30.66 35.66
CA ARG A 63 -11.52 -30.43 36.49
C ARG A 63 -12.53 -29.56 35.79
N LYS A 64 -12.10 -28.42 35.24
CA LYS A 64 -12.98 -27.51 34.48
C LYS A 64 -13.60 -28.20 33.28
N ARG A 65 -12.80 -28.99 32.54
CA ARG A 65 -13.28 -29.70 31.36
C ARG A 65 -14.31 -30.78 31.67
N TYR A 66 -14.19 -31.46 32.81
CA TYR A 66 -15.05 -32.56 33.22
C TYR A 66 -16.03 -32.15 34.33
N GLU A 67 -16.35 -30.86 34.48
CA GLU A 67 -17.17 -30.31 35.59
C GLU A 67 -18.54 -31.01 35.74
N GLY A 68 -19.10 -31.53 34.64
CA GLY A 68 -20.35 -32.31 34.64
C GLY A 68 -20.21 -33.84 34.68
N ASN A 69 -18.99 -34.40 34.73
CA ASN A 69 -18.75 -35.85 34.68
C ASN A 69 -18.20 -36.36 36.02
N ILE A 70 -19.09 -36.84 36.89
CA ILE A 70 -18.77 -37.30 38.25
C ILE A 70 -17.68 -38.40 38.24
N THR A 71 -17.73 -39.33 37.29
CA THR A 71 -16.76 -40.42 37.19
C THR A 71 -15.36 -39.92 36.86
N GLU A 72 -15.24 -38.97 35.92
CA GLU A 72 -13.94 -38.38 35.59
C GLU A 72 -13.44 -37.45 36.70
N GLN A 73 -14.31 -36.72 37.41
CA GLN A 73 -13.92 -35.94 38.59
C GLN A 73 -13.33 -36.80 39.72
N GLN A 74 -13.92 -37.97 39.97
CA GLN A 74 -13.38 -38.95 40.92
C GLN A 74 -12.00 -39.45 40.48
N ARG A 75 -11.83 -39.77 39.19
CA ARG A 75 -10.55 -40.21 38.62
C ARG A 75 -9.47 -39.11 38.71
N ILE A 76 -9.82 -37.85 38.48
CA ILE A 76 -8.91 -36.70 38.64
C ILE A 76 -8.48 -36.56 40.10
N THR A 77 -9.41 -36.72 41.05
CA THR A 77 -9.11 -36.65 42.49
C THR A 77 -8.24 -37.82 42.94
N GLU A 78 -8.44 -39.01 42.37
CA GLU A 78 -7.59 -40.17 42.59
C GLU A 78 -6.15 -39.92 42.07
N PHE A 79 -6.02 -39.37 40.87
CA PHE A 79 -4.73 -38.95 40.30
C PHE A 79 -4.03 -37.90 41.17
N GLU A 80 -4.73 -36.85 41.58
CA GLU A 80 -4.18 -35.78 42.43
C GLU A 80 -3.55 -36.33 43.71
N ASN A 81 -4.26 -37.23 44.40
CA ASN A 81 -3.85 -37.78 45.70
C ASN A 81 -2.77 -38.87 45.59
N ASN A 82 -2.88 -39.75 44.58
CA ASN A 82 -2.10 -40.99 44.52
C ASN A 82 -0.92 -40.94 43.55
N TYR A 83 -0.86 -39.95 42.65
CA TYR A 83 0.24 -39.84 41.70
C TYR A 83 1.58 -39.60 42.41
N ARG A 84 2.60 -40.35 41.98
CA ARG A 84 4.02 -40.19 42.36
C ARG A 84 4.87 -40.10 41.09
N SER A 85 5.95 -39.32 41.13
CA SER A 85 6.88 -39.22 40.00
C SER A 85 7.47 -40.60 39.68
N GLY A 86 7.66 -40.88 38.39
CA GLY A 86 7.99 -42.20 37.85
C GLY A 86 6.78 -43.06 37.47
N GLN A 87 5.54 -42.56 37.66
CA GLN A 87 4.30 -43.30 37.34
C GLN A 87 3.52 -42.72 36.16
N ALA A 88 4.03 -41.69 35.49
CA ALA A 88 3.36 -41.07 34.33
C ALA A 88 2.83 -42.07 33.27
N ILE A 89 3.62 -43.07 32.84
CA ILE A 89 3.18 -44.09 31.87
C ILE A 89 2.02 -44.93 32.41
N HIS A 90 2.06 -45.32 33.69
CA HIS A 90 0.98 -46.07 34.34
C HIS A 90 -0.35 -45.30 34.31
N TRP A 91 -0.31 -44.02 34.69
CA TRP A 91 -1.50 -43.18 34.71
C TRP A 91 -2.00 -42.83 33.30
N TYR A 92 -1.09 -42.70 32.33
CA TYR A 92 -1.43 -42.44 30.94
C TYR A 92 -2.11 -43.64 30.26
N THR A 93 -1.65 -44.86 30.53
CA THR A 93 -2.20 -46.11 29.94
C THR A 93 -3.46 -46.60 30.64
N ARG A 94 -3.78 -46.08 31.83
CA ARG A 94 -5.05 -46.34 32.51
C ARG A 94 -6.19 -45.62 31.79
N ASP A 95 -7.31 -46.30 31.52
CA ASP A 95 -8.51 -45.68 30.91
C ASP A 95 -9.06 -44.55 31.80
N SER A 96 -8.61 -43.32 31.52
CA SER A 96 -8.79 -42.15 32.37
C SER A 96 -8.83 -40.85 31.56
N PHE A 97 -9.26 -39.76 32.20
CA PHE A 97 -9.24 -38.40 31.66
C PHE A 97 -7.89 -37.99 31.05
N LEU A 98 -6.77 -38.53 31.56
CA LEU A 98 -5.41 -38.10 31.22
C LEU A 98 -5.06 -38.43 29.77
N TYR A 99 -5.22 -39.70 29.37
CA TYR A 99 -5.05 -40.14 27.98
C TYR A 99 -5.90 -39.29 27.01
N ARG A 100 -7.19 -39.11 27.35
CA ARG A 100 -8.16 -38.40 26.48
C ARG A 100 -7.87 -36.90 26.39
N SER A 101 -7.33 -36.29 27.45
CA SER A 101 -7.06 -34.86 27.50
C SER A 101 -5.76 -34.53 26.79
N VAL A 102 -4.69 -35.25 27.09
CA VAL A 102 -3.37 -35.10 26.47
C VAL A 102 -3.46 -35.33 24.95
N ASN A 103 -4.05 -36.46 24.52
CA ASN A 103 -4.16 -36.75 23.09
C ASN A 103 -5.10 -35.78 22.35
N ARG A 104 -6.12 -35.22 23.03
CA ARG A 104 -6.93 -34.15 22.42
C ARG A 104 -6.15 -32.85 22.30
N ALA A 105 -5.37 -32.46 23.31
CA ALA A 105 -4.58 -31.24 23.28
C ALA A 105 -3.61 -31.24 22.09
N PHE A 106 -2.94 -32.38 21.87
CA PHE A 106 -2.11 -32.58 20.70
C PHE A 106 -2.90 -32.61 19.38
N ARG A 107 -4.10 -33.21 19.37
CA ARG A 107 -4.98 -33.19 18.19
C ARG A 107 -5.40 -31.78 17.78
N THR A 108 -5.71 -30.93 18.74
CA THR A 108 -6.10 -29.54 18.46
C THR A 108 -4.90 -28.62 18.28
N ALA A 109 -3.67 -29.11 18.51
CA ALA A 109 -2.44 -28.32 18.58
C ALA A 109 -2.63 -27.06 19.45
N ASP A 110 -3.40 -27.19 20.54
CA ASP A 110 -3.76 -26.08 21.41
C ASP A 110 -2.60 -25.83 22.38
N ILE A 111 -1.80 -24.80 22.07
CA ILE A 111 -0.55 -24.49 22.75
C ILE A 111 -0.79 -24.26 24.25
N ASP A 112 -1.89 -23.59 24.61
CA ASP A 112 -2.21 -23.27 25.99
C ASP A 112 -2.50 -24.54 26.80
N ILE A 113 -3.28 -25.45 26.23
CA ILE A 113 -3.62 -26.74 26.86
C ILE A 113 -2.39 -27.67 26.90
N ILE A 114 -1.60 -27.72 25.83
CA ILE A 114 -0.39 -28.55 25.78
C ILE A 114 0.61 -28.07 26.84
N TYR A 115 0.80 -26.75 26.99
CA TYR A 115 1.63 -26.16 28.04
C TYR A 115 1.12 -26.49 29.45
N GLN A 116 -0.20 -26.49 29.68
CA GLN A 116 -0.78 -26.92 30.96
C GLN A 116 -0.53 -28.40 31.26
N PHE A 117 -0.27 -29.21 30.23
CA PHE A 117 0.10 -30.63 30.36
C PHE A 117 1.62 -30.89 30.30
N ARG A 118 2.46 -29.85 30.27
CA ARG A 118 3.93 -29.94 30.16
C ARG A 118 4.57 -30.96 31.10
N PHE A 119 4.04 -31.04 32.32
CA PHE A 119 4.49 -31.96 33.36
C PHE A 119 4.41 -33.43 32.92
N ILE A 120 3.21 -33.89 32.58
CA ILE A 120 3.00 -35.30 32.26
C ILE A 120 3.66 -35.66 30.92
N ILE A 121 3.70 -34.72 29.98
CA ILE A 121 4.32 -34.91 28.66
C ILE A 121 5.83 -35.13 28.82
N ALA A 122 6.50 -34.28 29.61
CA ALA A 122 7.93 -34.41 29.88
C ALA A 122 8.24 -35.72 30.63
N GLU A 123 7.46 -36.04 31.67
CA GLU A 123 7.74 -37.24 32.49
C GLU A 123 7.52 -38.55 31.71
N ILE A 124 6.53 -38.63 30.82
CA ILE A 124 6.35 -39.80 29.93
C ILE A 124 7.55 -39.93 28.98
N HIS A 125 7.99 -38.83 28.37
CA HIS A 125 9.14 -38.83 27.45
C HIS A 125 10.42 -39.32 28.15
N GLU A 126 10.70 -38.82 29.35
CA GLU A 126 11.87 -39.20 30.15
C GLU A 126 11.82 -40.66 30.61
N GLN A 127 10.66 -41.14 31.07
CA GLN A 127 10.50 -42.55 31.43
C GLN A 127 10.81 -43.43 30.23
N LEU A 128 10.27 -43.13 29.05
CA LEU A 128 10.58 -43.87 27.82
C LEU A 128 12.06 -43.79 27.46
N ALA A 129 12.71 -42.64 27.63
CA ALA A 129 14.13 -42.45 27.35
C ALA A 129 15.04 -43.25 28.31
N SER A 130 14.59 -43.47 29.54
CA SER A 130 15.33 -44.21 30.57
C SER A 130 15.24 -45.73 30.43
N LEU A 131 14.24 -46.24 29.70
CA LEU A 131 14.02 -47.68 29.51
C LEU A 131 14.93 -48.26 28.43
N SER A 132 15.28 -49.55 28.57
CA SER A 132 16.02 -50.27 27.55
C SER A 132 15.17 -50.45 26.29
N ARG A 133 15.68 -50.01 25.15
CA ARG A 133 15.01 -50.19 23.85
C ARG A 133 14.94 -51.67 23.46
N PRO A 134 13.82 -52.14 22.88
CA PRO A 134 13.76 -53.47 22.30
C PRO A 134 14.69 -53.56 21.08
N SER A 135 15.11 -54.77 20.72
CA SER A 135 15.91 -54.99 19.51
C SER A 135 15.07 -54.59 18.28
N THR A 136 15.63 -53.74 17.42
CA THR A 136 14.96 -53.26 16.21
C THR A 136 15.12 -54.20 15.01
N ALA A 137 16.00 -55.21 15.11
CA ALA A 137 16.23 -56.16 14.03
C ALA A 137 14.95 -56.96 13.74
N ASN A 138 14.28 -56.65 12.63
CA ASN A 138 13.00 -57.23 12.20
C ASN A 138 11.82 -56.98 13.15
N LEU A 139 11.85 -55.90 13.95
CA LEU A 139 10.73 -55.55 14.82
C LEU A 139 9.59 -54.94 13.99
N VAL A 140 8.42 -55.58 14.01
CA VAL A 140 7.18 -55.08 13.41
C VAL A 140 6.14 -54.93 14.51
N VAL A 141 5.53 -53.76 14.57
CA VAL A 141 4.47 -53.45 15.53
C VAL A 141 3.20 -52.99 14.80
N TYR A 142 2.06 -53.18 15.43
CA TYR A 142 0.75 -52.96 14.83
C TYR A 142 -0.07 -51.97 15.67
N ARG A 143 -0.91 -51.19 14.99
CA ARG A 143 -1.92 -50.32 15.61
C ARG A 143 -3.19 -50.30 14.78
N GLY A 144 -4.32 -50.69 15.37
CA GLY A 144 -5.62 -50.47 14.75
C GLY A 144 -6.26 -49.18 15.25
N GLN A 145 -6.90 -48.43 14.35
CA GLN A 145 -7.74 -47.29 14.71
C GLN A 145 -8.78 -46.98 13.63
N LEU A 146 -9.80 -46.21 14.01
CA LEU A 146 -10.70 -45.56 13.05
C LEU A 146 -10.08 -44.22 12.63
N ILE A 147 -10.21 -43.86 11.36
CA ILE A 147 -9.81 -42.54 10.79
C ILE A 147 -10.94 -41.97 9.94
N SER A 148 -10.96 -40.67 9.69
CA SER A 148 -11.98 -40.08 8.81
C SER A 148 -11.78 -40.47 7.34
N THR A 149 -12.86 -40.48 6.56
CA THR A 149 -12.78 -40.74 5.11
C THR A 149 -11.85 -39.74 4.39
N GLU A 150 -11.77 -38.51 4.87
CA GLU A 150 -10.88 -37.50 4.29
C GLU A 150 -9.41 -37.79 4.61
N GLU A 151 -9.09 -38.13 5.86
CA GLU A 151 -7.73 -38.55 6.23
C GLU A 151 -7.28 -39.78 5.44
N MET A 152 -8.17 -40.76 5.23
CA MET A 152 -7.85 -41.95 4.42
C MET A 152 -7.55 -41.58 2.96
N ARG A 153 -8.36 -40.72 2.34
CA ARG A 153 -8.12 -40.23 0.98
C ARG A 153 -6.76 -39.54 0.86
N ILE A 154 -6.36 -38.78 1.89
CA ILE A 154 -5.06 -38.12 1.93
C ILE A 154 -3.94 -39.17 2.06
N ILE A 155 -4.08 -40.23 2.87
CA ILE A 155 -3.09 -41.31 2.97
C ILE A 155 -2.89 -41.99 1.61
N GLU A 156 -3.98 -42.35 0.93
CA GLU A 156 -3.97 -42.99 -0.39
C GLU A 156 -3.28 -42.12 -1.44
N ALA A 157 -3.61 -40.82 -1.48
CA ALA A 157 -3.01 -39.87 -2.42
C ALA A 157 -1.49 -39.69 -2.22
N ASN A 158 -0.94 -40.13 -1.08
CA ASN A 158 0.45 -39.92 -0.68
C ASN A 158 1.25 -41.23 -0.54
N GLN A 159 0.76 -42.34 -1.07
CA GLN A 159 1.36 -43.67 -0.88
C GLN A 159 2.81 -43.82 -1.39
N GLU A 160 3.20 -43.15 -2.48
CA GLU A 160 4.53 -43.36 -3.11
C GLU A 160 5.66 -42.53 -2.48
N LYS A 161 5.33 -41.46 -1.75
CA LYS A 161 6.31 -40.50 -1.20
C LYS A 161 5.90 -39.88 0.15
N GLY A 162 4.83 -40.33 0.80
CA GLY A 162 4.29 -39.68 1.99
C GLY A 162 4.99 -40.05 3.29
N PHE A 163 4.91 -39.14 4.27
CA PHE A 163 5.22 -39.35 5.67
C PHE A 163 3.96 -39.16 6.51
N ILE A 164 3.89 -39.86 7.64
CA ILE A 164 2.86 -39.73 8.67
C ILE A 164 3.54 -39.41 9.99
N SER A 165 3.19 -38.29 10.59
CA SER A 165 3.47 -38.01 12.00
C SER A 165 2.27 -38.33 12.86
N MET A 166 2.51 -39.13 13.90
CA MET A 166 1.55 -39.35 14.96
C MET A 166 1.86 -38.33 16.06
N ASN A 167 1.04 -37.27 16.16
CA ASN A 167 1.26 -36.17 17.10
C ASN A 167 0.93 -36.54 18.57
N THR A 168 0.97 -37.82 18.94
CA THR A 168 0.63 -38.33 20.26
C THR A 168 1.68 -39.33 20.71
N PHE A 169 1.67 -39.73 21.98
CA PHE A 169 2.37 -40.94 22.38
C PHE A 169 1.72 -42.13 21.66
N LEU A 170 2.48 -42.79 20.79
CA LEU A 170 1.94 -43.81 19.90
C LEU A 170 2.02 -45.17 20.59
N SER A 171 0.87 -45.67 21.01
CA SER A 171 0.72 -47.02 21.55
C SER A 171 0.60 -48.04 20.41
N THR A 172 1.39 -49.11 20.48
CA THR A 172 1.47 -50.18 19.49
C THR A 172 1.67 -51.53 20.17
N THR A 173 1.45 -52.63 19.45
CA THR A 173 1.68 -53.99 19.97
C THR A 173 2.35 -54.86 18.92
N GLU A 174 3.17 -55.82 19.34
CA GLU A 174 3.74 -56.85 18.44
C GLU A 174 2.66 -57.84 17.97
N ASN A 175 1.51 -57.89 18.65
CA ASN A 175 0.42 -58.80 18.33
C ASN A 175 -0.60 -58.16 17.38
N CYS A 176 -0.58 -58.60 16.12
CA CYS A 176 -1.52 -58.15 15.09
C CYS A 176 -2.99 -58.33 15.53
N ASP A 177 -3.37 -59.48 16.09
CA ASP A 177 -4.78 -59.74 16.46
C ASP A 177 -5.29 -58.78 17.54
N GLN A 178 -4.42 -58.37 18.46
CA GLN A 178 -4.75 -57.35 19.45
C GLN A 178 -4.97 -55.99 18.77
N ALA A 179 -4.07 -55.59 17.85
CA ALA A 179 -4.21 -54.35 17.10
C ALA A 179 -5.49 -54.33 16.24
N VAL A 180 -5.86 -55.45 15.61
CA VAL A 180 -7.11 -55.60 14.84
C VAL A 180 -8.33 -55.25 15.69
N GLY A 181 -8.36 -55.66 16.97
CA GLY A 181 -9.45 -55.31 17.89
C GLY A 181 -9.68 -53.80 18.05
N PHE A 182 -8.65 -52.99 17.90
CA PHE A 182 -8.72 -51.52 18.01
C PHE A 182 -9.07 -50.81 16.68
N SER A 183 -9.03 -51.52 15.55
CA SER A 183 -9.40 -50.96 14.23
C SER A 183 -10.90 -50.71 14.05
N GLY A 184 -11.74 -51.25 14.95
CA GLY A 184 -13.20 -51.15 14.88
C GLY A 184 -13.87 -52.21 14.01
N ILE A 185 -13.12 -53.19 13.51
CA ILE A 185 -13.66 -54.27 12.67
C ILE A 185 -14.67 -55.14 13.43
N GLY A 186 -15.78 -55.45 12.76
CA GLY A 186 -16.89 -56.21 13.34
C GLY A 186 -17.81 -55.38 14.25
N THR A 187 -17.50 -54.10 14.47
CA THR A 187 -18.39 -53.13 15.12
C THR A 187 -18.95 -52.21 14.05
N GLY A 188 -20.25 -51.93 14.02
CA GLY A 188 -20.86 -51.11 12.96
C GLY A 188 -20.16 -49.75 12.83
N VAL A 189 -19.35 -49.59 11.77
CA VAL A 189 -18.49 -48.41 11.56
C VAL A 189 -19.36 -47.18 11.35
N PRO A 190 -19.19 -46.09 12.14
CA PRO A 190 -19.95 -44.86 11.96
C PRO A 190 -19.74 -44.25 10.57
N GLU A 191 -20.80 -43.63 10.04
CA GLU A 191 -20.75 -42.95 8.74
C GLU A 191 -19.66 -41.86 8.73
N GLY A 192 -18.81 -41.86 7.70
CA GLY A 192 -17.68 -40.94 7.57
C GLY A 192 -16.35 -41.42 8.17
N LEU A 193 -16.28 -42.63 8.75
CA LEU A 193 -15.05 -43.24 9.27
C LEU A 193 -14.64 -44.50 8.50
N LYS A 194 -13.34 -44.84 8.57
CA LYS A 194 -12.71 -46.01 7.97
C LYS A 194 -11.88 -46.76 9.00
N CYS A 195 -11.94 -48.10 8.97
CA CYS A 195 -11.07 -48.98 9.77
C CYS A 195 -9.70 -49.06 9.13
N VAL A 196 -8.65 -48.78 9.92
CA VAL A 196 -7.27 -48.83 9.44
C VAL A 196 -6.40 -49.62 10.42
N LEU A 197 -5.58 -50.51 9.88
CA LEU A 197 -4.53 -51.24 10.56
C LEU A 197 -3.18 -50.72 10.08
N TYR A 198 -2.43 -50.08 10.97
CA TYR A 198 -1.04 -49.70 10.70
C TYR A 198 -0.12 -50.86 11.03
N LYS A 199 0.72 -51.22 10.06
CA LYS A 199 1.79 -52.20 10.21
C LYS A 199 3.11 -51.45 10.11
N ILE A 200 3.84 -51.36 11.21
CA ILE A 200 4.98 -50.45 11.36
C ILE A 200 6.26 -51.25 11.51
N THR A 201 7.17 -51.12 10.56
CA THR A 201 8.53 -51.67 10.65
C THR A 201 9.43 -50.68 11.38
N ILE A 202 10.13 -51.15 12.41
CA ILE A 202 10.97 -50.30 13.26
C ILE A 202 12.42 -50.35 12.77
N GLY A 203 12.87 -49.23 12.20
CA GLY A 203 14.26 -48.96 11.81
C GLY A 203 15.07 -48.25 12.91
N GLU A 204 16.13 -47.54 12.51
CA GLU A 204 16.89 -46.67 13.43
C GLU A 204 16.09 -45.39 13.75
N THR A 205 16.13 -44.93 15.01
CA THR A 205 15.49 -43.67 15.43
C THR A 205 16.22 -43.07 16.62
N ARG A 206 16.18 -41.73 16.75
CA ARG A 206 16.64 -41.04 17.95
C ARG A 206 15.53 -40.91 18.99
N GLN A 207 14.26 -40.96 18.60
CA GLN A 207 13.13 -40.82 19.53
C GLN A 207 13.05 -41.99 20.52
N PRO A 208 12.75 -41.72 21.81
CA PRO A 208 12.53 -42.77 22.79
C PRO A 208 11.31 -43.63 22.46
N PHE A 209 11.47 -44.94 22.56
CA PHE A 209 10.36 -45.90 22.58
C PHE A 209 10.80 -47.13 23.36
N ALA A 210 9.86 -47.78 24.03
CA ALA A 210 10.15 -48.95 24.86
C ALA A 210 8.93 -49.86 25.00
N ARG A 211 9.20 -51.13 25.35
CA ARG A 211 8.17 -52.02 25.91
C ARG A 211 7.79 -51.50 27.29
N ILE A 212 6.51 -51.28 27.53
CA ILE A 212 6.01 -50.67 28.77
C ILE A 212 5.20 -51.63 29.63
N ASP A 213 5.24 -52.93 29.38
CA ASP A 213 4.47 -53.96 30.09
C ASP A 213 4.62 -53.89 31.62
N GLY A 214 5.84 -53.56 32.09
CA GLY A 214 6.14 -53.41 33.51
C GLY A 214 5.67 -52.10 34.14
N LEU A 215 5.24 -51.12 33.34
CA LEU A 215 4.79 -49.80 33.79
C LEU A 215 3.33 -49.50 33.41
N SER A 216 2.79 -50.17 32.39
CA SER A 216 1.42 -49.96 31.90
C SER A 216 0.40 -50.36 32.97
N ALA A 217 -0.73 -49.67 33.02
CA ALA A 217 -1.87 -50.08 33.84
C ALA A 217 -2.55 -51.36 33.32
N ILE A 218 -2.24 -51.77 32.09
CA ILE A 218 -2.76 -52.97 31.44
C ILE A 218 -1.58 -53.86 30.97
N PRO A 219 -0.94 -54.63 31.88
CA PRO A 219 0.30 -55.37 31.57
C PRO A 219 0.16 -56.48 30.53
N THR A 220 -1.07 -56.84 30.16
CA THR A 220 -1.38 -57.96 29.26
C THR A 220 -1.36 -57.59 27.77
N GLU A 221 -1.16 -56.31 27.43
CA GLU A 221 -1.29 -55.80 26.06
C GLU A 221 0.01 -55.86 25.24
N ASN A 222 1.14 -56.32 25.81
CA ASN A 222 2.45 -56.39 25.14
C ASN A 222 2.76 -55.05 24.43
N GLU A 223 2.62 -53.96 25.18
CA GLU A 223 2.51 -52.61 24.64
C GLU A 223 3.90 -52.00 24.42
N ILE A 224 4.14 -51.51 23.21
CA ILE A 224 5.28 -50.66 22.87
C ILE A 224 4.76 -49.24 22.69
N LEU A 225 5.27 -48.33 23.51
CA LEU A 225 4.92 -46.92 23.47
C LEU A 225 6.06 -46.10 22.87
N PHE A 226 5.75 -45.33 21.82
CA PHE A 226 6.67 -44.36 21.24
C PHE A 226 6.44 -42.99 21.84
N SER A 227 7.53 -42.25 21.98
CA SER A 227 7.44 -40.85 22.37
C SER A 227 6.81 -39.99 21.28
N ILE A 228 6.33 -38.83 21.69
CA ILE A 228 5.69 -37.85 20.79
C ILE A 228 6.67 -37.34 19.74
N GLY A 229 6.16 -37.11 18.53
CA GLY A 229 6.95 -36.56 17.42
C GLY A 229 7.62 -37.59 16.51
N THR A 230 7.24 -38.86 16.66
CA THR A 230 7.72 -39.95 15.80
C THR A 230 7.11 -39.84 14.40
N VAL A 231 7.97 -39.90 13.38
CA VAL A 231 7.62 -39.78 11.96
C VAL A 231 7.85 -41.10 11.25
N PHE A 232 6.89 -41.50 10.41
CA PHE A 232 6.93 -42.71 9.62
C PHE A 232 6.82 -42.40 8.13
N ARG A 233 7.51 -43.15 7.28
CA ARG A 233 7.30 -43.18 5.84
C ARG A 233 6.16 -44.15 5.50
N ILE A 234 5.31 -43.78 4.55
CA ILE A 234 4.30 -44.69 3.99
C ILE A 234 4.99 -45.60 2.97
N ASP A 235 4.84 -46.91 3.14
CA ASP A 235 5.36 -47.92 2.22
C ASP A 235 4.29 -48.41 1.25
N SER A 236 3.15 -48.84 1.80
CA SER A 236 2.02 -49.32 1.01
C SER A 236 0.70 -49.07 1.72
N VAL A 237 -0.35 -48.93 0.94
CA VAL A 237 -1.74 -48.83 1.38
C VAL A 237 -2.51 -49.89 0.60
N GLU A 238 -3.09 -50.85 1.30
CA GLU A 238 -3.73 -52.02 0.73
C GLU A 238 -5.14 -52.21 1.30
N GLU A 239 -6.07 -52.70 0.49
CA GLU A 239 -7.37 -53.12 0.98
C GLU A 239 -7.21 -54.38 1.83
N TRP A 240 -7.73 -54.33 3.06
CA TRP A 240 -7.71 -55.43 4.01
C TRP A 240 -9.15 -55.89 4.27
N PRO A 241 -9.47 -57.17 4.57
CA PRO A 241 -10.81 -57.77 4.42
C PRO A 241 -11.99 -57.10 5.16
N SER A 242 -11.77 -56.07 5.98
CA SER A 242 -12.80 -55.20 6.56
C SER A 242 -12.31 -53.75 6.82
N GLY A 243 -11.32 -53.27 6.06
CA GLY A 243 -10.71 -51.94 6.25
C GLY A 243 -9.51 -51.71 5.32
N TRP A 244 -8.52 -50.96 5.80
CA TRP A 244 -7.28 -50.69 5.09
C TRP A 244 -6.09 -51.14 5.93
N GLU A 245 -5.08 -51.73 5.30
CA GLU A 245 -3.76 -51.93 5.89
C GLU A 245 -2.82 -50.83 5.35
N VAL A 246 -2.18 -50.10 6.25
CA VAL A 246 -1.19 -49.07 5.92
C VAL A 246 0.16 -49.51 6.47
N SER A 247 1.07 -49.90 5.57
CA SER A 247 2.44 -50.26 5.91
C SER A 247 3.28 -49.00 6.09
N LEU A 248 3.98 -48.91 7.23
CA LEU A 248 4.78 -47.77 7.64
C LEU A 248 6.21 -48.18 7.99
N ASN A 249 7.19 -47.35 7.65
CA ASN A 249 8.58 -47.51 8.07
C ASN A 249 9.04 -46.33 8.93
N LEU A 250 9.65 -46.60 10.08
CA LEU A 250 10.26 -45.55 10.89
C LEU A 250 11.48 -44.94 10.18
N THR A 251 11.60 -43.61 10.18
CA THR A 251 12.62 -42.87 9.42
C THR A 251 13.28 -41.75 10.23
N THR A 252 14.57 -41.49 9.97
CA THR A 252 15.34 -40.36 10.54
C THR A 252 15.50 -39.19 9.56
N GLU A 253 15.05 -39.33 8.31
CA GLU A 253 15.27 -38.33 7.23
C GLU A 253 14.74 -36.92 7.59
N VAL A 254 13.67 -36.86 8.37
CA VAL A 254 13.04 -35.60 8.82
C VAL A 254 13.70 -35.07 10.10
N GLU A 255 14.26 -35.96 10.93
CA GLU A 255 14.91 -35.61 12.20
C GLU A 255 16.18 -34.76 11.97
N GLU A 256 16.99 -35.06 10.96
CA GLU A 256 18.21 -34.28 10.65
C GLU A 256 17.90 -32.84 10.22
N ARG A 257 16.83 -32.66 9.42
CA ARG A 257 16.36 -31.33 8.99
C ARG A 257 15.79 -30.53 10.17
N PHE A 258 15.08 -31.21 11.05
CA PHE A 258 14.55 -30.60 12.28
C PHE A 258 15.67 -30.16 13.22
N GLU A 259 16.73 -30.96 13.38
CA GLU A 259 17.87 -30.58 14.22
C GLU A 259 18.61 -29.34 13.70
N MET A 260 18.71 -29.15 12.38
CA MET A 260 19.24 -27.91 11.81
C MET A 260 18.37 -26.70 12.16
N LEU A 261 17.04 -26.83 12.02
CA LEU A 261 16.08 -25.77 12.39
C LEU A 261 16.11 -25.49 13.90
N MET A 262 16.17 -26.52 14.73
CA MET A 262 16.29 -26.42 16.18
C MET A 262 17.60 -25.75 16.59
N LYS A 263 18.72 -26.09 15.95
CA LYS A 263 20.01 -25.47 16.24
C LYS A 263 19.98 -23.99 15.91
N HIS A 264 19.47 -23.63 14.73
CA HIS A 264 19.27 -22.22 14.36
C HIS A 264 18.36 -21.50 15.35
N PHE A 265 17.25 -22.13 15.74
CA PHE A 265 16.32 -21.61 16.74
C PHE A 265 16.98 -21.41 18.11
N LEU A 266 17.78 -22.37 18.58
CA LEU A 266 18.52 -22.26 19.85
C LEU A 266 19.65 -21.21 19.78
N ASP A 267 20.30 -21.08 18.63
CA ASP A 267 21.34 -20.07 18.39
C ASP A 267 20.73 -18.64 18.41
N GLU A 268 19.49 -18.46 17.96
CA GLU A 268 18.77 -17.17 18.03
C GLU A 268 18.11 -16.86 19.38
N ILE A 269 17.92 -17.86 20.25
CA ILE A 269 17.09 -17.74 21.46
C ILE A 269 17.91 -17.86 22.76
N GLY A 270 19.11 -18.42 22.69
CA GLY A 270 20.00 -18.61 23.84
C GLY A 270 19.90 -20.02 24.44
N GLN A 271 21.00 -20.47 25.06
CA GLN A 271 21.21 -21.88 25.42
C GLN A 271 20.43 -22.38 26.65
N LYS A 272 19.68 -21.54 27.36
CA LYS A 272 18.93 -21.92 28.57
C LYS A 272 17.42 -21.90 28.33
N PRO A 273 16.74 -23.05 28.34
CA PRO A 273 15.33 -23.10 28.01
C PRO A 273 14.43 -22.54 29.12
N THR A 274 13.82 -21.38 28.86
CA THR A 274 12.92 -20.66 29.79
C THR A 274 11.50 -20.55 29.25
N LEU A 275 10.55 -20.21 30.13
CA LEU A 275 9.15 -19.91 29.79
C LEU A 275 8.99 -18.84 28.70
N ALA A 276 9.94 -17.91 28.60
CA ALA A 276 9.96 -16.86 27.59
C ALA A 276 10.13 -17.41 26.16
N MET A 277 10.68 -18.62 25.99
CA MET A 277 10.84 -19.24 24.66
C MET A 277 9.50 -19.55 24.00
N LEU A 278 8.47 -19.91 24.76
CA LEU A 278 7.15 -20.18 24.20
C LEU A 278 6.46 -18.89 23.72
N GLY A 279 6.63 -17.79 24.46
CA GLY A 279 6.14 -16.47 24.04
C GLY A 279 6.89 -15.96 22.81
N LYS A 280 8.22 -16.06 22.75
CA LYS A 280 9.02 -15.69 21.58
C LYS A 280 8.71 -16.55 20.36
N PHE A 281 8.47 -17.85 20.56
CA PHE A 281 7.98 -18.76 19.51
C PHE A 281 6.67 -18.27 18.89
N LEU A 282 5.70 -17.84 19.72
CA LEU A 282 4.44 -17.27 19.25
C LEU A 282 4.65 -15.95 18.48
N MET A 283 5.57 -15.10 18.93
CA MET A 283 5.95 -13.87 18.20
C MET A 283 6.56 -14.19 16.83
N MET A 284 7.44 -15.20 16.74
CA MET A 284 8.03 -15.63 15.47
C MET A 284 7.01 -16.22 14.48
N GLN A 285 5.90 -16.77 14.98
CA GLN A 285 4.76 -17.16 14.13
C GLN A 285 3.91 -15.97 13.67
N GLY A 286 4.21 -14.76 14.15
CA GLY A 286 3.39 -13.57 13.94
C GLY A 286 2.13 -13.53 14.81
N ASP A 287 1.96 -14.45 15.78
CA ASP A 287 0.81 -14.45 16.69
C ASP A 287 1.10 -13.61 17.94
N TYR A 288 1.34 -12.32 17.71
CA TYR A 288 1.62 -11.34 18.77
C TYR A 288 0.48 -11.21 19.80
N ASN A 289 -0.76 -11.58 19.43
CA ASN A 289 -1.90 -11.56 20.35
C ASN A 289 -1.83 -12.69 21.37
N ARG A 290 -1.53 -13.92 20.93
CA ARG A 290 -1.31 -15.04 21.87
C ARG A 290 -0.03 -14.86 22.65
N ALA A 291 1.05 -14.41 22.01
CA ALA A 291 2.30 -14.10 22.72
C ALA A 291 2.07 -13.09 23.85
N LYS A 292 1.35 -11.98 23.58
CA LYS A 292 1.01 -10.98 24.59
C LYS A 292 0.21 -11.58 25.75
N ARG A 293 -0.88 -12.28 25.45
CA ARG A 293 -1.70 -12.95 26.48
C ARG A 293 -0.89 -13.93 27.31
N TYR A 294 0.05 -14.63 26.69
CA TYR A 294 0.93 -15.57 27.37
C TYR A 294 1.89 -14.85 28.33
N PHE A 295 2.56 -13.79 27.89
CA PHE A 295 3.43 -12.99 28.77
C PHE A 295 2.65 -12.27 29.88
N GLU A 296 1.45 -11.76 29.60
CA GLU A 296 0.52 -11.21 30.63
C GLU A 296 0.09 -12.29 31.64
N PHE A 297 -0.27 -13.47 31.15
CA PHE A 297 -0.57 -14.63 31.99
C PHE A 297 0.62 -15.04 32.87
N LEU A 298 1.84 -14.99 32.34
CA LEU A 298 3.06 -15.23 33.10
C LEU A 298 3.34 -14.14 34.15
N LEU A 299 2.76 -12.94 34.04
CA LEU A 299 2.82 -11.95 35.11
C LEU A 299 1.75 -12.22 36.19
N ASP A 300 0.55 -12.63 35.79
CA ASP A 300 -0.60 -12.84 36.68
C ASP A 300 -0.55 -14.15 37.49
N MET A 301 -0.29 -15.29 36.84
CA MET A 301 -0.33 -16.62 37.48
C MET A 301 0.98 -17.00 38.16
N ASN A 302 2.06 -16.31 37.81
CA ASN A 302 3.42 -16.49 38.31
C ASN A 302 3.80 -15.40 39.33
N GLY A 303 2.93 -14.40 39.53
CA GLY A 303 3.12 -13.26 40.43
C GLY A 303 3.26 -13.56 41.93
N SER A 304 3.13 -14.82 42.37
CA SER A 304 3.51 -15.21 43.75
C SER A 304 5.00 -15.56 43.90
N ASP A 305 5.69 -16.01 42.84
CA ASP A 305 7.05 -16.58 42.92
C ASP A 305 7.95 -16.34 41.68
N THR A 306 7.56 -15.58 40.64
CA THR A 306 8.56 -15.08 39.68
C THR A 306 9.45 -14.11 40.42
N ASP A 307 10.73 -14.46 40.51
CA ASP A 307 11.76 -13.52 40.87
C ASP A 307 11.72 -12.30 39.96
N ASP A 308 12.31 -11.22 40.44
CA ASP A 308 12.32 -9.96 39.71
C ASP A 308 13.05 -10.06 38.35
N GLU A 309 13.83 -11.12 38.12
CA GLU A 309 14.51 -11.39 36.85
C GLU A 309 13.54 -11.94 35.79
N GLY A 310 12.69 -12.91 36.16
CA GLY A 310 11.62 -13.40 35.29
C GLY A 310 10.60 -12.32 34.92
N ARG A 311 10.32 -11.36 35.82
CA ARG A 311 9.45 -10.21 35.54
C ARG A 311 10.06 -9.24 34.52
N VAL A 312 11.37 -8.95 34.63
CA VAL A 312 12.08 -8.12 33.65
C VAL A 312 11.98 -8.73 32.26
N ILE A 313 12.21 -10.03 32.12
CA ILE A 313 12.10 -10.74 30.83
C ILE A 313 10.68 -10.62 30.25
N CYS A 314 9.64 -10.83 31.06
CA CYS A 314 8.25 -10.71 30.59
C CYS A 314 7.92 -9.29 30.14
N TYR A 315 8.33 -8.27 30.90
CA TYR A 315 8.13 -6.87 30.52
C TYR A 315 8.92 -6.50 29.26
N GLU A 316 10.12 -7.03 29.07
CA GLU A 316 10.93 -6.77 27.86
C GLU A 316 10.23 -7.30 26.60
N TYR A 317 9.73 -8.54 26.63
CA TYR A 317 8.99 -9.07 25.49
C TYR A 317 7.63 -8.39 25.29
N LEU A 318 6.94 -7.99 26.36
CA LEU A 318 5.71 -7.22 26.24
C LEU A 318 5.96 -5.83 25.65
N ALA A 319 7.06 -5.18 26.00
CA ALA A 319 7.49 -3.93 25.40
C ALA A 319 7.74 -4.11 23.90
N ASN A 320 8.53 -5.12 23.51
CA ASN A 320 8.80 -5.42 22.11
C ASN A 320 7.53 -5.75 21.32
N ILE A 321 6.60 -6.53 21.89
CA ILE A 321 5.30 -6.81 21.24
C ILE A 321 4.48 -5.53 21.08
N SER A 322 4.51 -4.65 22.09
CA SER A 322 3.82 -3.37 22.02
C SER A 322 4.43 -2.46 20.97
N ASP A 323 5.75 -2.35 20.87
CA ASP A 323 6.45 -1.59 19.83
C ASP A 323 6.14 -2.12 18.43
N GLU A 324 6.21 -3.43 18.23
CA GLU A 324 5.87 -4.10 16.95
C GLU A 324 4.41 -3.84 16.52
N LYS A 325 3.52 -3.62 17.47
CA LYS A 325 2.11 -3.27 17.21
C LYS A 325 1.87 -1.77 17.08
N GLY A 326 2.86 -0.93 17.32
CA GLY A 326 2.71 0.53 17.40
C GLY A 326 2.05 1.03 18.70
N GLU A 327 1.88 0.16 19.72
CA GLU A 327 1.33 0.49 21.03
C GLU A 327 2.41 1.12 21.95
N TYR A 328 3.11 2.17 21.47
CA TYR A 328 4.33 2.71 22.11
C TYR A 328 4.13 3.22 23.55
N GLU A 329 2.95 3.74 23.91
CA GLU A 329 2.67 4.14 25.30
C GLU A 329 2.69 2.94 26.27
N LYS A 330 2.24 1.77 25.81
CA LYS A 330 2.29 0.54 26.61
C LYS A 330 3.71 -0.01 26.67
N ALA A 331 4.46 0.07 25.57
CA ALA A 331 5.88 -0.27 25.58
C ALA A 331 6.65 0.59 26.60
N MET A 332 6.38 1.90 26.61
CA MET A 332 6.92 2.83 27.61
C MET A 332 6.56 2.43 29.05
N TYR A 333 5.31 2.05 29.29
CA TYR A 333 4.88 1.54 30.59
C TYR A 333 5.71 0.32 31.02
N TYR A 334 5.91 -0.66 30.14
CA TYR A 334 6.70 -1.85 30.45
C TYR A 334 8.18 -1.53 30.67
N HIS A 335 8.78 -0.65 29.87
CA HIS A 335 10.15 -0.18 30.10
C HIS A 335 10.31 0.51 31.46
N HIS A 336 9.33 1.31 31.90
CA HIS A 336 9.35 1.88 33.24
C HIS A 336 9.22 0.82 34.35
N GLN A 337 8.46 -0.26 34.13
CA GLN A 337 8.43 -1.38 35.09
C GLN A 337 9.79 -2.06 35.22
N ILE A 338 10.49 -2.26 34.10
CA ILE A 338 11.86 -2.81 34.09
C ILE A 338 12.81 -1.88 34.85
N LEU A 339 12.80 -0.58 34.53
CA LEU A 339 13.64 0.43 35.19
C LEU A 339 13.40 0.44 36.71
N ASN A 340 12.13 0.39 37.15
CA ASN A 340 11.78 0.34 38.57
C ASN A 340 12.30 -0.92 39.28
N ILE A 341 12.34 -2.07 38.60
CA ILE A 341 12.91 -3.30 39.15
C ILE A 341 14.44 -3.17 39.23
N GLN A 342 15.08 -2.70 38.17
CA GLN A 342 16.52 -2.52 38.09
C GLN A 342 17.03 -1.53 39.15
N GLN A 343 16.39 -0.37 39.31
CA GLN A 343 16.70 0.62 40.35
C GLN A 343 16.62 0.07 41.78
N ARG A 344 15.78 -0.94 42.03
CA ARG A 344 15.65 -1.57 43.35
C ARG A 344 16.70 -2.65 43.62
N ARG A 345 17.23 -3.30 42.57
CA ARG A 345 18.06 -4.52 42.69
C ARG A 345 19.53 -4.33 42.36
N LEU A 346 19.82 -3.39 41.46
CA LEU A 346 21.14 -3.21 40.89
C LEU A 346 21.85 -2.02 41.52
N ASN A 347 23.18 -2.03 41.46
CA ASN A 347 23.96 -0.88 41.89
C ASN A 347 23.82 0.25 40.86
N PRO A 348 23.94 1.53 41.26
CA PRO A 348 23.80 2.65 40.32
C PRO A 348 24.71 2.56 39.08
N ASP A 349 25.90 1.96 39.21
CA ASP A 349 26.86 1.81 38.11
C ASP A 349 26.63 0.52 37.28
N ASP A 350 25.46 -0.11 37.34
CA ASP A 350 25.21 -1.37 36.63
C ASP A 350 24.96 -1.14 35.11
N PRO A 351 25.65 -1.88 34.21
CA PRO A 351 25.45 -1.75 32.75
C PRO A 351 24.02 -1.96 32.25
N TYR A 352 23.15 -2.63 33.02
CA TYR A 352 21.74 -2.78 32.66
C TYR A 352 21.00 -1.42 32.57
N PHE A 353 21.49 -0.37 33.24
CA PHE A 353 20.94 0.99 33.10
C PHE A 353 21.15 1.55 31.69
N THR A 354 22.30 1.32 31.07
CA THR A 354 22.56 1.72 29.67
C THR A 354 21.51 1.13 28.73
N GLN A 355 21.24 -0.17 28.84
CA GLN A 355 20.28 -0.87 27.97
C GLN A 355 18.86 -0.32 28.13
N ILE A 356 18.38 -0.13 29.36
CA ILE A 356 17.00 0.34 29.57
C ILE A 356 16.82 1.81 29.15
N TYR A 357 17.81 2.67 29.36
CA TYR A 357 17.75 4.06 28.90
C TYR A 357 17.79 4.15 27.37
N ASN A 358 18.57 3.30 26.70
CA ASN A 358 18.54 3.18 25.23
C ASN A 358 17.16 2.73 24.72
N ASN A 359 16.54 1.73 25.37
CA ASN A 359 15.21 1.25 24.97
C ASN A 359 14.13 2.31 25.20
N ILE A 360 14.14 2.98 26.36
CA ILE A 360 13.23 4.10 26.64
C ILE A 360 13.40 5.20 25.59
N ALA A 361 14.65 5.57 25.26
CA ALA A 361 14.92 6.58 24.26
C ALA A 361 14.39 6.17 22.87
N ALA A 362 14.56 4.90 22.47
CA ALA A 362 14.03 4.38 21.22
C ALA A 362 12.49 4.43 21.17
N THR A 363 11.79 4.02 22.24
CA THR A 363 10.32 4.15 22.30
C THR A 363 9.87 5.62 22.33
N GLN A 364 10.65 6.52 22.94
CA GLN A 364 10.39 7.97 22.90
C GLN A 364 10.53 8.53 21.48
N MET A 365 11.53 8.09 20.71
CA MET A 365 11.65 8.45 19.29
C MET A 365 10.42 8.00 18.51
N ALA A 366 9.94 6.77 18.75
CA ALA A 366 8.74 6.25 18.11
C ALA A 366 7.46 7.03 18.48
N LEU A 367 7.43 7.64 19.68
CA LEU A 367 6.39 8.57 20.13
C LEU A 367 6.58 10.01 19.63
N GLY A 368 7.68 10.32 18.92
CA GLY A 368 8.02 11.68 18.48
C GLY A 368 8.58 12.59 19.58
N GLN A 369 8.92 12.04 20.75
CA GLN A 369 9.46 12.76 21.91
C GLN A 369 11.00 12.88 21.81
N TYR A 370 11.48 13.60 20.81
CA TYR A 370 12.90 13.60 20.45
C TYR A 370 13.79 14.27 21.50
N ASP A 371 13.32 15.33 22.18
CA ASP A 371 14.07 16.02 23.22
C ASP A 371 14.28 15.14 24.45
N GLU A 372 13.26 14.37 24.85
CA GLU A 372 13.35 13.39 25.92
C GLU A 372 14.22 12.19 25.52
N ALA A 373 14.10 11.72 24.28
CA ALA A 373 14.93 10.64 23.76
C ALA A 373 16.41 11.01 23.79
N ALA A 374 16.76 12.22 23.33
CA ALA A 374 18.12 12.73 23.37
C ALA A 374 18.69 12.74 24.80
N LYS A 375 17.90 13.19 25.80
CA LYS A 375 18.32 13.16 27.21
C LYS A 375 18.57 11.75 27.72
N ASN A 376 17.71 10.78 27.38
CA ASN A 376 17.89 9.38 27.81
C ASN A 376 19.08 8.72 27.12
N PHE A 377 19.35 9.04 25.85
CA PHE A 377 20.56 8.62 25.17
C PHE A 377 21.83 9.24 25.78
N GLU A 378 21.80 10.53 26.14
CA GLU A 378 22.90 11.18 26.85
C GLU A 378 23.14 10.54 28.23
N LEU A 379 22.06 10.20 28.95
CA LEU A 379 22.15 9.46 30.21
C LEU A 379 22.82 8.10 29.99
N SER A 380 22.38 7.34 28.98
CA SER A 380 22.97 6.05 28.60
C SER A 380 24.48 6.17 28.31
N ILE A 381 24.90 7.15 27.50
CA ILE A 381 26.32 7.44 27.25
C ILE A 381 27.06 7.79 28.55
N SER A 382 26.43 8.57 29.44
CA SER A 382 27.04 8.96 30.72
C SER A 382 27.31 7.77 31.63
N TYR A 383 26.41 6.77 31.66
CA TYR A 383 26.60 5.52 32.40
C TYR A 383 27.77 4.70 31.82
N ASP A 384 27.85 4.58 30.50
CA ASP A 384 28.95 3.87 29.83
C ASP A 384 30.31 4.55 30.07
N VAL A 385 30.35 5.88 30.16
CA VAL A 385 31.59 6.66 30.40
C VAL A 385 32.01 6.66 31.88
N GLN A 386 31.07 6.63 32.83
CA GLN A 386 31.37 6.68 34.27
C GLN A 386 31.80 5.33 34.87
N ASN A 387 31.46 4.22 34.20
CA ASN A 387 31.80 2.89 34.68
C ASN A 387 33.32 2.61 34.62
N GLN A 388 33.96 2.40 35.78
CA GLN A 388 35.43 2.36 35.93
C GLN A 388 36.13 1.19 35.21
N SER A 389 35.39 0.16 34.75
CA SER A 389 35.86 -0.79 33.73
C SER A 389 35.30 -0.37 32.36
N TYR A 390 36.06 0.45 31.66
CA TYR A 390 35.68 1.09 30.40
C TYR A 390 35.25 0.05 29.33
N ASP A 391 33.96 -0.24 29.21
CA ASP A 391 33.44 -1.10 28.15
C ASP A 391 33.23 -0.28 26.87
N LYS A 392 34.30 -0.13 26.09
CA LYS A 392 34.26 0.53 24.77
C LYS A 392 33.22 -0.08 23.84
N ARG A 393 32.83 -1.34 24.05
CA ARG A 393 31.80 -2.02 23.25
C ARG A 393 30.41 -1.48 23.57
N GLY A 394 30.06 -1.37 24.86
CA GLY A 394 28.81 -0.73 25.32
C GLY A 394 28.68 0.70 24.81
N LEU A 395 29.75 1.50 24.97
CA LEU A 395 29.77 2.88 24.48
C LEU A 395 29.59 3.00 22.96
N SER A 396 30.15 2.06 22.18
CA SER A 396 29.95 1.99 20.72
C SER A 396 28.48 1.73 20.36
N ILE A 397 27.79 0.85 21.10
CA ILE A 397 26.35 0.59 20.91
C ILE A 397 25.53 1.85 21.21
N SER A 398 25.84 2.54 22.31
CA SER A 398 25.16 3.78 22.67
C SER A 398 25.36 4.87 21.61
N TYR A 399 26.59 5.09 21.12
CA TYR A 399 26.84 6.01 20.00
C TYR A 399 26.11 5.61 18.72
N ASN A 400 26.06 4.32 18.39
CA ASN A 400 25.31 3.84 17.24
C ASN A 400 23.81 4.18 17.36
N ASN A 401 23.21 4.01 18.54
CA ASN A 401 21.79 4.31 18.73
C ASN A 401 21.51 5.82 18.67
N VAL A 402 22.39 6.66 19.22
CA VAL A 402 22.32 8.12 19.09
C VAL A 402 22.44 8.55 17.64
N ALA A 403 23.32 7.90 16.87
CA ALA A 403 23.45 8.16 15.45
C ALA A 403 22.18 7.80 14.67
N THR A 404 21.54 6.67 15.00
CA THR A 404 20.22 6.31 14.44
C THR A 404 19.17 7.39 14.73
N MET A 405 19.14 7.92 15.96
CA MET A 405 18.26 9.03 16.32
C MET A 405 18.50 10.26 15.44
N TYR A 406 19.74 10.71 15.30
CA TYR A 406 20.05 11.84 14.43
C TYR A 406 19.74 11.56 12.95
N THR A 407 19.85 10.30 12.52
CA THR A 407 19.45 9.88 11.16
C THR A 407 17.96 10.07 10.95
N GLU A 408 17.13 9.63 11.89
CA GLU A 408 15.67 9.80 11.84
C GLU A 408 15.25 11.27 11.93
N LEU A 409 15.99 12.08 12.70
CA LEU A 409 15.79 13.53 12.79
C LEU A 409 16.20 14.29 11.51
N GLY A 410 16.84 13.63 10.55
CA GLY A 410 17.40 14.27 9.35
C GLY A 410 18.65 15.12 9.62
N ASP A 411 19.20 15.09 10.83
CA ASP A 411 20.50 15.69 11.15
C ASP A 411 21.62 14.72 10.79
N TYR A 412 21.81 14.57 9.49
CA TYR A 412 22.79 13.63 8.93
C TYR A 412 24.24 13.95 9.32
N THR A 413 24.52 15.20 9.75
CA THR A 413 25.86 15.61 10.17
C THR A 413 26.21 15.02 11.53
N ASN A 414 25.32 15.17 12.51
CA ASN A 414 25.51 14.55 13.82
C ASN A 414 25.40 13.03 13.73
N ALA A 415 24.51 12.51 12.89
CA ALA A 415 24.41 11.06 12.64
C ALA A 415 25.76 10.47 12.16
N ALA A 416 26.36 11.05 11.12
CA ALA A 416 27.65 10.61 10.60
C ALA A 416 28.74 10.65 11.68
N HIS A 417 28.82 11.76 12.43
CA HIS A 417 29.80 11.93 13.52
C HIS A 417 29.68 10.85 14.61
N TYR A 418 28.46 10.52 15.05
CA TYR A 418 28.27 9.50 16.09
C TYR A 418 28.49 8.07 15.56
N TYR A 419 28.12 7.77 14.30
CA TYR A 419 28.48 6.48 13.69
C TYR A 419 30.00 6.33 13.54
N GLU A 420 30.71 7.38 13.13
CA GLU A 420 32.17 7.38 13.03
C GLU A 420 32.82 7.13 14.40
N LYS A 421 32.34 7.78 15.46
CA LYS A 421 32.78 7.49 16.84
C LYS A 421 32.50 6.06 17.27
N ALA A 422 31.33 5.53 16.94
CA ALA A 422 30.98 4.13 17.23
C ALA A 422 31.95 3.17 16.53
N LEU A 423 32.30 3.46 15.27
CA LEU A 423 33.24 2.69 14.46
C LEU A 423 34.66 2.79 15.02
N GLU A 424 35.14 3.99 15.35
CA GLU A 424 36.45 4.23 15.98
C GLU A 424 36.62 3.39 17.25
N ASN A 425 35.63 3.42 18.15
CA ASN A 425 35.66 2.63 19.38
C ASN A 425 35.79 1.12 19.14
N GLN A 426 35.11 0.58 18.13
CA GLN A 426 35.24 -0.84 17.76
C GLN A 426 36.56 -1.16 17.06
N LEU A 427 37.08 -0.27 16.23
CA LEU A 427 38.37 -0.44 15.57
C LEU A 427 39.52 -0.41 16.58
N GLU A 428 39.48 0.46 17.59
CA GLU A 428 40.45 0.53 18.68
C GLU A 428 40.49 -0.75 19.54
N LEU A 429 39.38 -1.50 19.62
CA LEU A 429 39.32 -2.81 20.28
C LEU A 429 39.95 -3.94 19.45
N GLY A 430 40.49 -3.64 18.27
CA GLY A 430 41.09 -4.63 17.36
C GLY A 430 40.06 -5.49 16.62
N LEU A 431 38.76 -5.20 16.77
CA LEU A 431 37.67 -5.97 16.16
C LEU A 431 37.66 -5.87 14.63
N GLY A 432 38.26 -4.81 14.06
CA GLY A 432 38.42 -4.64 12.62
C GLY A 432 39.29 -5.71 11.99
N ALA A 433 40.41 -6.06 12.64
CA ALA A 433 41.29 -7.14 12.19
C ALA A 433 40.63 -8.52 12.29
N LEU A 434 39.69 -8.68 13.23
CA LEU A 434 38.94 -9.90 13.46
C LEU A 434 37.67 -10.03 12.61
N LYS A 435 37.33 -9.00 11.81
CA LYS A 435 36.06 -8.92 11.06
C LYS A 435 34.87 -9.27 11.96
N HIS A 436 34.78 -8.59 13.10
CA HIS A 436 33.74 -8.89 14.09
C HIS A 436 32.34 -8.45 13.62
N PRO A 437 31.26 -9.21 13.89
CA PRO A 437 29.90 -8.86 13.48
C PRO A 437 29.43 -7.46 13.90
N ASP A 438 29.84 -6.99 15.07
CA ASP A 438 29.43 -5.67 15.57
C ASP A 438 29.86 -4.52 14.64
N ILE A 439 30.97 -4.66 13.89
CA ILE A 439 31.42 -3.66 12.90
C ILE A 439 30.50 -3.67 11.67
N ALA A 440 30.01 -4.84 11.28
CA ALA A 440 29.09 -4.95 10.16
C ALA A 440 27.76 -4.24 10.44
N ILE A 441 27.32 -4.17 11.71
CA ILE A 441 26.12 -3.42 12.11
C ILE A 441 26.35 -1.91 11.88
N ILE A 442 27.50 -1.38 12.29
CA ILE A 442 27.80 0.05 12.11
C ILE A 442 27.92 0.39 10.62
N TYR A 443 28.60 -0.43 9.83
CA TYR A 443 28.66 -0.23 8.37
C TYR A 443 27.28 -0.31 7.72
N HIS A 444 26.41 -1.24 8.14
CA HIS A 444 25.03 -1.29 7.66
C HIS A 444 24.25 -0.01 7.97
N ASN A 445 24.41 0.55 9.18
CA ASN A 445 23.72 1.76 9.59
C ASN A 445 24.28 3.02 8.89
N LEU A 446 25.60 3.10 8.72
CA LEU A 446 26.25 4.13 7.89
C LEU A 446 25.75 4.07 6.44
N ALA A 447 25.62 2.86 5.89
CA ALA A 447 25.09 2.68 4.54
C ALA A 447 23.66 3.21 4.42
N THR A 448 22.80 2.88 5.39
CA THR A 448 21.42 3.39 5.45
C THR A 448 21.37 4.91 5.59
N LEU A 449 22.23 5.50 6.44
CA LEU A 449 22.37 6.96 6.54
C LEU A 449 22.70 7.59 5.18
N TYR A 450 23.68 7.05 4.46
CA TYR A 450 24.04 7.59 3.14
C TYR A 450 22.97 7.34 2.07
N ASP A 451 22.19 6.26 2.18
CA ASP A 451 21.01 6.03 1.33
C ASP A 451 19.90 7.07 1.58
N ASP A 452 19.65 7.43 2.84
CA ASP A 452 18.69 8.49 3.23
C ASP A 452 19.15 9.88 2.76
N MET A 453 20.46 10.10 2.74
CA MET A 453 21.11 11.30 2.16
C MET A 453 21.10 11.32 0.62
N LYS A 454 20.61 10.26 -0.05
CA LYS A 454 20.63 10.10 -1.51
C LYS A 454 22.05 10.13 -2.10
N GLN A 455 22.98 9.48 -1.41
CA GLN A 455 24.36 9.25 -1.86
C GLN A 455 24.61 7.75 -2.08
N PRO A 456 24.04 7.16 -3.15
CA PRO A 456 23.99 5.72 -3.31
C PRO A 456 25.38 5.08 -3.47
N GLU A 457 26.38 5.80 -3.97
CA GLU A 457 27.75 5.28 -4.11
C GLU A 457 28.38 4.96 -2.75
N ARG A 458 28.21 5.86 -1.77
CA ARG A 458 28.69 5.64 -0.40
C ARG A 458 27.88 4.57 0.31
N ALA A 459 26.56 4.57 0.10
CA ALA A 459 25.68 3.54 0.66
C ALA A 459 26.09 2.14 0.19
N ILE A 460 26.31 1.96 -1.11
CA ILE A 460 26.79 0.69 -1.69
C ILE A 460 28.13 0.28 -1.09
N GLN A 461 29.09 1.19 -1.01
CA GLN A 461 30.41 0.89 -0.43
C GLN A 461 30.26 0.30 1.00
N TYR A 462 29.51 0.97 1.87
CA TYR A 462 29.34 0.51 3.25
C TYR A 462 28.50 -0.77 3.35
N TYR A 463 27.47 -0.95 2.52
CA TYR A 463 26.74 -2.22 2.46
C TYR A 463 27.65 -3.37 2.01
N GLU A 464 28.55 -3.16 1.05
CA GLU A 464 29.52 -4.16 0.61
C GLU A 464 30.57 -4.47 1.68
N GLU A 465 31.04 -3.46 2.43
CA GLU A 465 31.94 -3.64 3.57
C GLU A 465 31.27 -4.47 4.69
N ALA A 466 30.02 -4.15 5.03
CA ALA A 466 29.21 -4.92 5.98
C ALA A 466 29.04 -6.38 5.51
N LEU A 467 28.69 -6.60 4.23
CA LEU A 467 28.53 -7.93 3.65
C LEU A 467 29.83 -8.73 3.61
N THR A 468 30.97 -8.07 3.39
CA THR A 468 32.29 -8.71 3.37
C THR A 468 32.62 -9.31 4.73
N ILE A 469 32.22 -8.65 5.82
CA ILE A 469 32.35 -9.17 7.18
C ILE A 469 31.34 -10.29 7.42
N GLN A 470 30.06 -10.03 7.15
CA GLN A 470 28.97 -10.99 7.39
C GLN A 470 29.18 -12.32 6.65
N LYS A 471 29.65 -12.30 5.40
CA LYS A 471 29.91 -13.51 4.58
C LYS A 471 30.98 -14.44 5.16
N VAL A 472 31.82 -13.97 6.10
CA VAL A 472 32.85 -14.82 6.74
C VAL A 472 32.22 -15.81 7.71
N SER A 473 31.20 -15.40 8.45
CA SER A 473 30.63 -16.17 9.56
C SER A 473 29.14 -16.49 9.43
N LEU A 474 28.42 -15.81 8.54
CA LEU A 474 26.97 -15.90 8.43
C LEU A 474 26.55 -16.55 7.11
N PRO A 475 25.66 -17.58 7.16
CA PRO A 475 25.07 -18.15 5.95
C PRO A 475 24.17 -17.12 5.23
N PRO A 476 23.87 -17.31 3.92
CA PRO A 476 22.99 -16.42 3.15
C PRO A 476 21.63 -16.16 3.82
N GLU A 477 21.09 -17.15 4.50
CA GLU A 477 19.76 -17.12 5.12
C GLU A 477 19.74 -16.32 6.44
N HIS A 478 20.89 -15.86 6.94
CA HIS A 478 20.96 -15.15 8.22
C HIS A 478 20.28 -13.77 8.14
N PRO A 479 19.41 -13.37 9.11
CA PRO A 479 18.67 -12.12 9.08
C PRO A 479 19.52 -10.86 8.85
N ALA A 480 20.66 -10.74 9.53
CA ALA A 480 21.56 -9.59 9.35
C ALA A 480 22.07 -9.44 7.91
N ARG A 481 22.34 -10.56 7.22
CA ARG A 481 22.79 -10.56 5.83
C ARG A 481 21.64 -10.21 4.89
N ILE A 482 20.47 -10.78 5.11
CA ILE A 482 19.23 -10.49 4.38
C ILE A 482 18.89 -8.99 4.44
N VAL A 483 18.96 -8.36 5.62
CA VAL A 483 18.65 -6.94 5.78
C VAL A 483 19.68 -6.07 5.04
N THR A 484 20.97 -6.43 5.12
CA THR A 484 22.04 -5.71 4.42
C THR A 484 21.95 -5.86 2.90
N GLU A 485 21.69 -7.07 2.38
CA GLU A 485 21.47 -7.33 0.94
C GLU A 485 20.19 -6.64 0.43
N SER A 486 19.15 -6.53 1.27
CA SER A 486 17.92 -5.79 0.92
C SER A 486 18.20 -4.28 0.77
N GLY A 487 18.98 -3.69 1.68
CA GLY A 487 19.42 -2.30 1.58
C GLY A 487 20.29 -2.06 0.35
N LEU A 488 21.24 -2.97 0.09
CA LEU A 488 22.08 -2.92 -1.10
C LEU A 488 21.26 -2.96 -2.41
N ALA A 489 20.21 -3.79 -2.47
CA ALA A 489 19.32 -3.84 -3.63
C ALA A 489 18.64 -2.48 -3.90
N MET A 490 18.19 -1.79 -2.85
CA MET A 490 17.58 -0.46 -2.97
C MET A 490 18.61 0.61 -3.35
N ALA A 491 19.83 0.54 -2.81
CA ALA A 491 20.90 1.45 -3.20
C ALA A 491 21.31 1.29 -4.67
N TYR A 492 21.34 0.05 -5.19
CA TYR A 492 21.52 -0.20 -6.63
C TYR A 492 20.39 0.40 -7.48
N LEU A 493 19.15 0.33 -6.99
CA LEU A 493 18.01 0.94 -7.68
C LEU A 493 18.16 2.47 -7.73
N GLN A 494 18.61 3.11 -6.65
CA GLN A 494 18.88 4.55 -6.65
C GLN A 494 19.98 4.97 -7.65
N MET A 495 20.92 4.08 -7.98
CA MET A 495 21.88 4.28 -9.08
C MET A 495 21.31 4.01 -10.49
N ASN A 496 20.00 3.76 -10.61
CA ASN A 496 19.34 3.25 -11.82
C ASN A 496 19.95 1.93 -12.34
N ASN A 497 20.52 1.10 -11.45
CA ASN A 497 21.04 -0.22 -11.81
C ASN A 497 20.01 -1.31 -11.49
N ASN A 498 18.93 -1.31 -12.26
CA ASN A 498 17.76 -2.17 -12.03
C ASN A 498 18.10 -3.66 -12.15
N THR A 499 19.14 -3.99 -12.93
CA THR A 499 19.58 -5.38 -13.11
C THR A 499 20.20 -5.93 -11.83
N LEU A 500 21.14 -5.20 -11.21
CA LEU A 500 21.74 -5.62 -9.94
C LEU A 500 20.75 -5.53 -8.78
N ALA A 501 19.89 -4.50 -8.77
CA ALA A 501 18.82 -4.37 -7.78
C ALA A 501 17.89 -5.60 -7.80
N LEU A 502 17.40 -5.97 -8.99
CA LEU A 502 16.53 -7.14 -9.16
C LEU A 502 17.22 -8.44 -8.78
N GLN A 503 18.45 -8.66 -9.25
CA GLN A 503 19.23 -9.87 -8.92
C GLN A 503 19.44 -10.02 -7.41
N THR A 504 19.82 -8.93 -6.73
CA THR A 504 20.07 -8.94 -5.29
C THR A 504 18.77 -9.15 -4.52
N CYS A 505 17.68 -8.47 -4.89
CA CYS A 505 16.40 -8.63 -4.22
C CYS A 505 15.78 -10.03 -4.43
N LEU A 506 15.94 -10.64 -5.60
CA LEU A 506 15.55 -12.03 -5.85
C LEU A 506 16.40 -13.02 -5.03
N ALA A 507 17.69 -12.76 -4.84
CA ALA A 507 18.54 -13.58 -3.99
C ALA A 507 18.14 -13.48 -2.50
N VAL A 508 17.74 -12.28 -2.05
CA VAL A 508 17.14 -12.06 -0.72
C VAL A 508 15.83 -12.82 -0.59
N LEU A 509 14.96 -12.75 -1.59
CA LEU A 509 13.69 -13.49 -1.61
C LEU A 509 13.94 -14.99 -1.54
N ASP A 510 14.85 -15.53 -2.35
CA ASP A 510 15.25 -16.95 -2.29
C ASP A 510 15.78 -17.33 -0.91
N SER A 511 16.66 -16.51 -0.33
CA SER A 511 17.23 -16.74 1.00
C SER A 511 16.18 -16.71 2.11
N LYS A 512 15.21 -15.79 2.06
CA LYS A 512 14.10 -15.76 3.02
C LYS A 512 13.17 -16.95 2.83
N LEU A 513 12.77 -17.24 1.61
CA LEU A 513 11.89 -18.36 1.33
C LEU A 513 12.58 -19.70 1.70
N LYS A 514 13.93 -19.77 1.68
CA LYS A 514 14.67 -20.94 2.17
C LYS A 514 14.45 -21.28 3.62
N ILE A 515 14.07 -20.32 4.47
CA ILE A 515 13.85 -20.48 5.92
C ILE A 515 12.41 -20.18 6.35
N HIS A 516 11.59 -19.62 5.46
CA HIS A 516 10.25 -19.15 5.77
C HIS A 516 9.20 -19.62 4.75
N PRO A 517 7.94 -19.85 5.18
CA PRO A 517 6.82 -20.10 4.26
C PRO A 517 6.60 -18.96 3.28
N PRO A 518 6.08 -19.22 2.07
CA PRO A 518 5.79 -18.15 1.10
C PRO A 518 4.80 -17.07 1.55
N ASN A 519 4.04 -17.28 2.64
CA ASN A 519 3.16 -16.29 3.26
C ASN A 519 3.70 -15.70 4.58
N PHE A 520 4.97 -15.91 4.91
CA PHE A 520 5.53 -15.45 6.18
C PHE A 520 5.55 -13.90 6.25
N PRO A 521 5.20 -13.28 7.40
CA PRO A 521 5.12 -11.82 7.52
C PRO A 521 6.35 -11.05 7.03
N SER A 522 7.56 -11.57 7.28
CA SER A 522 8.81 -10.89 6.87
C SER A 522 9.04 -10.84 5.35
N LEU A 523 8.27 -11.59 4.55
CA LEU A 523 8.34 -11.57 3.09
C LEU A 523 7.65 -10.36 2.49
N SER A 524 6.64 -9.80 3.16
CA SER A 524 5.86 -8.65 2.67
C SER A 524 6.75 -7.49 2.22
N LYS A 525 7.70 -7.05 3.05
CA LYS A 525 8.66 -5.99 2.70
C LYS A 525 9.54 -6.34 1.48
N THR A 526 9.88 -7.62 1.31
CA THR A 526 10.68 -8.08 0.16
C THR A 526 9.87 -8.00 -1.13
N TYR A 527 8.60 -8.41 -1.08
CA TYR A 527 7.68 -8.28 -2.21
C TYR A 527 7.38 -6.82 -2.53
N MET A 528 7.26 -5.94 -1.53
CA MET A 528 7.16 -4.49 -1.75
C MET A 528 8.41 -3.94 -2.46
N ASN A 529 9.61 -4.31 -2.03
CA ASN A 529 10.85 -3.89 -2.69
C ASN A 529 10.94 -4.41 -4.14
N LEU A 530 10.55 -5.67 -4.39
CA LEU A 530 10.47 -6.21 -5.75
C LEU A 530 9.45 -5.47 -6.60
N GLY A 531 8.28 -5.14 -6.03
CA GLY A 531 7.26 -4.33 -6.69
C GLY A 531 7.83 -3.00 -7.15
N TYR A 532 8.57 -2.32 -6.27
CA TYR A 532 9.21 -1.04 -6.55
C TYR A 532 10.30 -1.15 -7.61
N ILE A 533 11.14 -2.19 -7.57
CA ILE A 533 12.16 -2.45 -8.60
C ILE A 533 11.52 -2.71 -9.97
N TYR A 534 10.42 -3.47 -10.03
CA TYR A 534 9.70 -3.72 -11.28
C TYR A 534 9.01 -2.47 -11.81
N GLN A 535 8.43 -1.65 -10.92
CA GLN A 535 7.82 -0.37 -11.25
C GLN A 535 8.84 0.58 -11.88
N ASP A 536 10.00 0.78 -11.25
CA ASP A 536 11.09 1.62 -11.79
C ASP A 536 11.67 1.05 -13.11
N SER A 537 11.63 -0.27 -13.29
CA SER A 537 12.00 -0.92 -14.55
C SER A 537 10.94 -0.84 -15.65
N GLY A 538 9.75 -0.28 -15.36
CA GLY A 538 8.61 -0.17 -16.27
C GLY A 538 7.78 -1.45 -16.45
N ASP A 539 8.04 -2.52 -15.68
CA ASP A 539 7.25 -3.76 -15.72
C ASP A 539 6.09 -3.69 -14.70
N PHE A 540 5.13 -2.82 -14.97
CA PHE A 540 4.03 -2.51 -14.05
C PHE A 540 3.15 -3.72 -13.71
N ASN A 541 3.01 -4.69 -14.61
CA ASN A 541 2.21 -5.90 -14.35
C ASN A 541 2.86 -6.76 -13.26
N LYS A 542 4.19 -6.96 -13.32
CA LYS A 542 4.90 -7.67 -12.25
C LYS A 542 4.91 -6.85 -10.97
N ALA A 543 5.05 -5.54 -11.05
CA ALA A 543 4.97 -4.66 -9.88
C ALA A 543 3.63 -4.84 -9.13
N GLU A 544 2.52 -4.81 -9.88
CA GLU A 544 1.17 -5.00 -9.36
C GLU A 544 1.02 -6.38 -8.67
N GLU A 545 1.53 -7.44 -9.29
CA GLU A 545 1.54 -8.78 -8.73
C GLU A 545 2.28 -8.83 -7.38
N GLN A 546 3.49 -8.27 -7.32
CA GLN A 546 4.29 -8.31 -6.09
C GLN A 546 3.65 -7.50 -4.95
N TYR A 547 3.14 -6.30 -5.23
CA TYR A 547 2.46 -5.49 -4.21
C TYR A 547 1.19 -6.16 -3.69
N LYS A 548 0.41 -6.83 -4.57
CA LYS A 548 -0.77 -7.61 -4.18
C LYS A 548 -0.41 -8.79 -3.29
N ILE A 549 0.67 -9.51 -3.58
CA ILE A 549 1.18 -10.58 -2.70
C ILE A 549 1.55 -10.00 -1.33
N ALA A 550 2.28 -8.88 -1.29
CA ALA A 550 2.60 -8.21 -0.03
C ALA A 550 1.35 -7.79 0.76
N LEU A 551 0.28 -7.36 0.06
CA LEU A 551 -0.96 -6.91 0.69
C LEU A 551 -1.68 -8.08 1.34
N GLN A 552 -1.80 -9.19 0.62
CA GLN A 552 -2.41 -10.41 1.15
C GLN A 552 -1.66 -10.94 2.38
N ILE A 553 -0.33 -10.87 2.40
CA ILE A 553 0.47 -11.24 3.56
C ILE A 553 0.16 -10.31 4.75
N ASN A 554 0.15 -8.99 4.52
CA ASN A 554 -0.14 -8.01 5.56
C ASN A 554 -1.56 -8.18 6.13
N GLU A 555 -2.59 -8.27 5.28
CA GLU A 555 -3.99 -8.43 5.70
C GLU A 555 -4.24 -9.72 6.48
N ARG A 556 -3.49 -10.79 6.18
CA ARG A 556 -3.61 -12.08 6.86
C ARG A 556 -3.01 -12.07 8.26
N HIS A 557 -1.90 -11.36 8.45
CA HIS A 557 -1.06 -11.49 9.65
C HIS A 557 -1.06 -10.25 10.55
N LEU A 558 -1.44 -9.08 10.04
CA LEU A 558 -1.43 -7.82 10.77
C LEU A 558 -2.86 -7.35 11.08
N PRO A 559 -3.05 -6.56 12.16
CA PRO A 559 -4.33 -5.88 12.42
C PRO A 559 -4.75 -4.99 11.25
N ALA A 560 -6.07 -4.78 11.09
CA ALA A 560 -6.60 -3.98 9.99
C ALA A 560 -6.14 -2.51 9.98
N ASN A 561 -5.75 -1.96 11.14
CA ASN A 561 -5.22 -0.60 11.28
C ASN A 561 -3.68 -0.52 11.23
N HIS A 562 -2.99 -1.61 10.87
CA HIS A 562 -1.54 -1.66 10.93
C HIS A 562 -0.87 -0.73 9.88
N PRO A 563 0.14 0.08 10.26
CA PRO A 563 0.79 1.05 9.36
C PRO A 563 1.35 0.42 8.07
N GLN A 564 1.92 -0.78 8.15
CA GLN A 564 2.49 -1.47 6.99
C GLN A 564 1.44 -1.78 5.91
N THR A 565 0.19 -2.04 6.29
CA THR A 565 -0.92 -2.25 5.34
C THR A 565 -1.23 -0.92 4.63
N GLY A 566 -1.25 0.19 5.37
CA GLY A 566 -1.41 1.53 4.80
C GLY A 566 -0.30 1.91 3.82
N LYS A 567 0.97 1.64 4.17
CA LYS A 567 2.13 1.86 3.27
C LYS A 567 2.03 1.05 2.00
N ASN A 568 1.55 -0.20 2.08
CA ASN A 568 1.38 -1.01 0.89
C ASN A 568 0.25 -0.50 0.00
N HIS A 569 -0.85 0.00 0.57
CA HIS A 569 -1.86 0.72 -0.21
C HIS A 569 -1.30 1.97 -0.89
N GLN A 570 -0.40 2.74 -0.25
CA GLN A 570 0.26 3.87 -0.91
C GLN A 570 1.08 3.42 -2.12
N LEU A 571 1.91 2.38 -1.99
CA LEU A 571 2.72 1.88 -3.12
C LEU A 571 1.87 1.38 -4.29
N ILE A 572 0.74 0.71 -4.01
CA ILE A 572 -0.20 0.32 -5.08
C ILE A 572 -0.87 1.55 -5.69
N GLY A 573 -1.17 2.58 -4.89
CA GLY A 573 -1.67 3.86 -5.36
C GLY A 573 -0.69 4.55 -6.30
N ASP A 574 0.59 4.64 -5.91
CA ASP A 574 1.67 5.23 -6.70
C ASP A 574 1.86 4.48 -8.03
N LEU A 575 1.82 3.14 -7.99
CA LEU A 575 1.86 2.31 -9.20
C LEU A 575 0.70 2.63 -10.14
N TYR A 576 -0.53 2.70 -9.62
CA TYR A 576 -1.70 2.99 -10.46
C TYR A 576 -1.70 4.42 -10.98
N ASP A 577 -1.16 5.38 -10.23
CA ASP A 577 -0.98 6.75 -10.70
C ASP A 577 -0.01 6.80 -11.88
N GLU A 578 1.15 6.14 -11.78
CA GLU A 578 2.10 6.00 -12.91
C GLU A 578 1.50 5.28 -14.12
N MET A 579 0.63 4.28 -13.88
CA MET A 579 -0.13 3.60 -14.93
C MET A 579 -1.27 4.45 -15.52
N GLY A 580 -1.51 5.67 -15.02
CA GLY A 580 -2.62 6.53 -15.44
C GLY A 580 -4.01 6.04 -14.99
N LYS A 581 -4.08 5.06 -14.09
CA LYS A 581 -5.31 4.51 -13.53
C LYS A 581 -5.78 5.32 -12.32
N THR A 582 -6.17 6.57 -12.58
CA THR A 582 -6.48 7.58 -11.56
C THR A 582 -7.53 7.13 -10.54
N LYS A 583 -8.57 6.39 -10.97
CA LYS A 583 -9.66 5.94 -10.08
C LYS A 583 -9.17 4.87 -9.09
N GLU A 584 -8.38 3.91 -9.57
CA GLU A 584 -7.79 2.86 -8.76
C GLU A 584 -6.78 3.44 -7.76
N ALA A 585 -5.92 4.35 -8.23
CA ALA A 585 -4.96 5.06 -7.39
C ALA A 585 -5.66 5.86 -6.27
N LEU A 586 -6.69 6.64 -6.61
CA LEU A 586 -7.50 7.38 -5.64
C LEU A 586 -8.11 6.46 -4.57
N ASN A 587 -8.64 5.30 -4.96
CA ASN A 587 -9.19 4.33 -4.01
C ASN A 587 -8.11 3.78 -3.06
N HIS A 588 -6.93 3.43 -3.58
CA HIS A 588 -5.83 2.93 -2.76
C HIS A 588 -5.30 3.99 -1.78
N TYR A 589 -5.14 5.24 -2.21
CA TYR A 589 -4.77 6.33 -1.30
C TYR A 589 -5.85 6.61 -0.23
N GLN A 590 -7.14 6.45 -0.56
CA GLN A 590 -8.22 6.58 0.43
C GLN A 590 -8.14 5.48 1.50
N GLN A 591 -7.83 4.24 1.11
CA GLN A 591 -7.61 3.13 2.05
C GLN A 591 -6.40 3.41 2.94
N ALA A 592 -5.27 3.86 2.37
CA ALA A 592 -4.09 4.23 3.13
C ALA A 592 -4.40 5.32 4.17
N ARG A 593 -5.04 6.41 3.75
CA ARG A 593 -5.48 7.50 4.65
C ARG A 593 -6.38 6.98 5.76
N TYR A 594 -7.36 6.13 5.43
CA TYR A 594 -8.27 5.55 6.42
C TYR A 594 -7.51 4.73 7.46
N ILE A 595 -6.62 3.83 7.02
CA ILE A 595 -5.79 2.99 7.89
C ILE A 595 -4.95 3.86 8.84
N PHE A 596 -4.25 4.87 8.33
CA PHE A 596 -3.44 5.77 9.17
C PHE A 596 -4.29 6.59 10.15
N GLN A 597 -5.53 6.93 9.80
CA GLN A 597 -6.43 7.69 10.66
C GLN A 597 -6.99 6.87 11.83
N ILE A 598 -7.27 5.57 11.64
CA ILE A 598 -7.87 4.71 12.67
C ILE A 598 -6.85 4.03 13.60
N GLN A 599 -5.59 4.44 13.54
CA GLN A 599 -4.55 3.99 14.45
C GLN A 599 -4.79 4.52 15.86
N ASP A 600 -4.44 3.73 16.87
CA ASP A 600 -4.50 4.16 18.27
C ASP A 600 -3.59 5.39 18.50
N THR A 601 -2.45 5.42 17.81
CA THR A 601 -1.46 6.50 17.77
C THR A 601 -1.12 6.84 16.30
N PRO A 602 -1.87 7.74 15.64
CA PRO A 602 -1.66 8.06 14.23
C PRO A 602 -0.28 8.65 13.96
N SER A 603 0.45 8.10 12.99
CA SER A 603 1.62 8.76 12.42
C SER A 603 1.18 9.96 11.59
N PHE A 604 1.33 11.18 12.12
CA PHE A 604 0.98 12.40 11.39
C PHE A 604 1.78 12.56 10.09
N THR A 605 3.02 12.04 10.03
CA THR A 605 3.82 12.03 8.82
C THR A 605 3.18 11.19 7.71
N GLU A 606 2.82 9.94 8.00
CA GLU A 606 2.23 9.04 6.98
C GLU A 606 0.80 9.47 6.61
N LEU A 607 0.02 9.91 7.60
CA LEU A 607 -1.32 10.45 7.36
C LEU A 607 -1.25 11.72 6.49
N GLY A 608 -0.32 12.63 6.77
CA GLY A 608 -0.08 13.83 5.99
C GLY A 608 0.32 13.52 4.55
N LYS A 609 1.25 12.58 4.34
CA LYS A 609 1.60 12.08 2.99
C LYS A 609 0.40 11.50 2.26
N ALA A 610 -0.42 10.69 2.93
CA ALA A 610 -1.62 10.11 2.32
C ALA A 610 -2.63 11.19 1.87
N TYR A 611 -2.78 12.26 2.64
CA TYR A 611 -3.57 13.43 2.22
C TYR A 611 -2.97 14.15 1.01
N VAL A 612 -1.65 14.35 0.99
CA VAL A 612 -0.96 14.99 -0.13
C VAL A 612 -1.14 14.17 -1.42
N ASN A 613 -0.94 12.85 -1.37
CA ASN A 613 -1.15 11.97 -2.52
C ASN A 613 -2.62 11.97 -3.02
N LEU A 614 -3.59 12.10 -2.12
CA LEU A 614 -4.99 12.29 -2.52
C LEU A 614 -5.20 13.62 -3.23
N GLY A 615 -4.58 14.69 -2.75
CA GLY A 615 -4.70 16.02 -3.33
C GLY A 615 -4.00 16.18 -4.67
N THR A 616 -2.90 15.47 -4.91
CA THR A 616 -2.21 15.49 -6.22
C THR A 616 -3.06 14.84 -7.32
N ILE A 617 -3.75 13.74 -7.00
CA ILE A 617 -4.47 12.93 -7.98
C ILE A 617 -5.96 13.29 -8.12
N GLU A 618 -6.55 13.95 -7.12
CA GLU A 618 -7.96 14.36 -7.16
C GLU A 618 -8.21 15.34 -8.31
N THR A 619 -9.20 15.00 -9.15
CA THR A 619 -9.52 15.76 -10.37
C THR A 619 -10.39 16.97 -10.07
N VAL A 620 -11.15 16.94 -8.96
CA VAL A 620 -11.96 18.08 -8.52
C VAL A 620 -11.09 19.04 -7.75
N SER A 621 -10.69 20.16 -8.36
CA SER A 621 -9.66 21.05 -7.82
C SER A 621 -9.95 21.61 -6.42
N SER A 622 -11.21 21.91 -6.09
CA SER A 622 -11.58 22.35 -4.73
C SER A 622 -11.28 21.28 -3.67
N LYS A 623 -11.64 20.03 -3.97
CA LYS A 623 -11.40 18.89 -3.08
C LYS A 623 -9.92 18.51 -3.03
N ALA A 624 -9.20 18.68 -4.14
CA ALA A 624 -7.75 18.52 -4.21
C ALA A 624 -7.03 19.50 -3.27
N ILE A 625 -7.41 20.78 -3.31
CA ILE A 625 -6.90 21.83 -2.42
C ILE A 625 -7.22 21.48 -0.96
N ASP A 626 -8.46 21.09 -0.65
CA ASP A 626 -8.85 20.70 0.72
C ASP A 626 -7.99 19.55 1.27
N TYR A 627 -7.67 18.55 0.44
CA TYR A 627 -6.77 17.46 0.83
C TYR A 627 -5.34 17.93 1.06
N LEU A 628 -4.80 18.81 0.20
CA LEU A 628 -3.45 19.35 0.34
C LEU A 628 -3.31 20.22 1.59
N GLU A 629 -4.30 21.06 1.89
CA GLU A 629 -4.34 21.86 3.12
C GLU A 629 -4.45 20.99 4.37
N GLN A 630 -5.25 19.93 4.34
CA GLN A 630 -5.30 18.93 5.42
C GLN A 630 -3.97 18.20 5.58
N GLY A 631 -3.31 17.85 4.48
CA GLY A 631 -1.98 17.23 4.48
C GLY A 631 -0.95 18.14 5.13
N LEU A 632 -0.85 19.40 4.69
CA LEU A 632 0.07 20.39 5.25
C LEU A 632 -0.20 20.65 6.73
N SER A 633 -1.46 20.87 7.12
CA SER A 633 -1.81 21.09 8.53
C SER A 633 -1.50 19.89 9.41
N THR A 634 -1.58 18.67 8.87
CA THR A 634 -1.19 17.45 9.57
C THR A 634 0.34 17.33 9.70
N LEU A 635 1.08 17.59 8.62
CA LEU A 635 2.55 17.54 8.60
C LEU A 635 3.18 18.58 9.53
N LEU A 636 2.60 19.78 9.60
CA LEU A 636 3.07 20.87 10.46
C LEU A 636 2.86 20.62 11.97
N ARG A 637 2.17 19.54 12.36
CA ARG A 637 2.06 19.11 13.75
C ARG A 637 3.23 18.24 14.22
N VAL A 638 4.11 17.84 13.30
CA VAL A 638 5.30 17.05 13.61
C VAL A 638 6.45 18.00 13.94
N ASP A 639 7.04 17.87 15.13
CA ASP A 639 8.08 18.78 15.61
C ASP A 639 9.31 18.83 14.69
N VAL A 640 9.71 17.68 14.15
CA VAL A 640 10.82 17.55 13.18
C VAL A 640 10.33 16.78 11.97
N ILE A 641 9.92 17.51 10.93
CA ILE A 641 9.46 16.94 9.65
C ILE A 641 10.53 17.13 8.57
N ASP A 642 10.70 16.12 7.74
CA ASP A 642 11.54 16.20 6.54
C ASP A 642 11.03 17.34 5.64
N LYS A 643 11.88 18.37 5.46
CA LYS A 643 11.57 19.54 4.64
C LYS A 643 11.25 19.18 3.19
N ARG A 644 11.76 18.06 2.68
CA ARG A 644 11.44 17.55 1.32
C ARG A 644 9.95 17.24 1.19
N VAL A 645 9.35 16.65 2.23
CA VAL A 645 7.91 16.31 2.26
C VAL A 645 7.06 17.58 2.29
N LEU A 646 7.44 18.57 3.10
CA LEU A 646 6.76 19.87 3.13
C LEU A 646 6.89 20.61 1.80
N ALA A 647 8.10 20.65 1.21
CA ALA A 647 8.34 21.31 -0.07
C ALA A 647 7.49 20.69 -1.18
N PHE A 648 7.42 19.35 -1.25
CA PHE A 648 6.53 18.65 -2.18
C PHE A 648 5.05 18.99 -1.97
N ALA A 649 4.58 19.03 -0.72
CA ALA A 649 3.18 19.37 -0.42
C ALA A 649 2.82 20.82 -0.83
N TYR A 650 3.72 21.77 -0.58
CA TYR A 650 3.56 23.15 -1.05
C TYR A 650 3.59 23.25 -2.58
N ASP A 651 4.47 22.53 -3.24
CA ASP A 651 4.56 22.53 -4.71
C ASP A 651 3.31 21.93 -5.37
N ALA A 652 2.78 20.85 -4.82
CA ALA A 652 1.51 20.25 -5.23
C ALA A 652 0.34 21.22 -5.05
N LEU A 653 0.28 21.93 -3.90
CA LEU A 653 -0.73 22.96 -3.66
C LEU A 653 -0.60 24.13 -4.62
N GLY A 654 0.63 24.56 -4.92
CA GLY A 654 0.91 25.59 -5.92
C GLY A 654 0.40 25.19 -7.30
N THR A 655 0.65 23.94 -7.70
CA THR A 655 0.19 23.38 -8.97
C THR A 655 -1.35 23.38 -9.06
N LYS A 656 -2.05 22.96 -8.00
CA LYS A 656 -3.52 22.96 -7.99
C LYS A 656 -4.12 24.37 -7.97
N HIS A 657 -3.49 25.33 -7.30
CA HIS A 657 -3.91 26.72 -7.40
C HIS A 657 -3.69 27.30 -8.80
N ARG A 658 -2.59 26.94 -9.46
CA ARG A 658 -2.31 27.34 -10.86
C ARG A 658 -3.37 26.80 -11.81
N GLU A 659 -3.74 25.52 -11.67
CA GLU A 659 -4.84 24.90 -12.43
C GLU A 659 -6.20 25.60 -12.22
N CYS A 660 -6.39 26.28 -11.08
CA CYS A 660 -7.59 27.06 -10.76
C CYS A 660 -7.47 28.56 -11.13
N ASP A 661 -6.43 28.96 -11.85
CA ASP A 661 -6.11 30.36 -12.16
C ASP A 661 -5.89 31.27 -10.93
N ASN A 662 -5.62 30.67 -9.76
CA ASN A 662 -5.26 31.38 -8.53
C ASN A 662 -3.75 31.66 -8.49
N LEU A 663 -3.26 32.39 -9.49
CA LEU A 663 -1.82 32.51 -9.80
C LEU A 663 -0.99 33.15 -8.67
N GLU A 664 -1.55 34.06 -7.88
CA GLU A 664 -0.83 34.66 -6.73
C GLU A 664 -0.53 33.65 -5.63
N GLU A 665 -1.52 32.83 -5.27
CA GLU A 665 -1.37 31.80 -4.24
C GLU A 665 -0.49 30.65 -4.77
N ALA A 666 -0.58 30.34 -6.07
CA ALA A 666 0.33 29.39 -6.72
C ALA A 666 1.80 29.81 -6.58
N LEU A 667 2.14 31.06 -6.92
CA LEU A 667 3.50 31.59 -6.78
C LEU A 667 4.00 31.55 -5.33
N LYS A 668 3.13 31.90 -4.37
CA LYS A 668 3.47 31.88 -2.94
C LYS A 668 3.84 30.47 -2.47
N ASN A 669 3.08 29.46 -2.89
CA ASN A 669 3.31 28.07 -2.51
C ASN A 669 4.55 27.48 -3.21
N HIS A 670 4.72 27.69 -4.53
CA HIS A 670 5.94 27.24 -5.22
C HIS A 670 7.21 27.92 -4.68
N LYS A 671 7.13 29.20 -4.32
CA LYS A 671 8.25 29.90 -3.67
C LYS A 671 8.58 29.31 -2.30
N LYS A 672 7.56 28.99 -1.51
CA LYS A 672 7.75 28.34 -0.20
C LYS A 672 8.42 26.97 -0.35
N ALA A 673 8.03 26.20 -1.37
CA ALA A 673 8.66 24.92 -1.70
C ALA A 673 10.14 25.10 -2.08
N LEU A 674 10.46 26.09 -2.91
CA LEU A 674 11.84 26.41 -3.29
C LEU A 674 12.69 26.84 -2.07
N ASP A 675 12.16 27.72 -1.22
CA ASP A 675 12.86 28.19 -0.01
C ASP A 675 13.19 27.01 0.92
N LEU A 676 12.22 26.11 1.15
CA LEU A 676 12.44 24.88 1.93
C LEU A 676 13.49 23.95 1.30
N GLY A 677 13.49 23.83 -0.03
CA GLY A 677 14.47 23.05 -0.77
C GLY A 677 15.89 23.62 -0.67
N LEU A 678 16.05 24.94 -0.69
CA LEU A 678 17.33 25.64 -0.53
C LEU A 678 17.89 25.55 0.90
N GLU A 679 17.03 25.37 1.90
CA GLU A 679 17.43 25.18 3.30
C GLU A 679 17.96 23.76 3.60
N LEU A 680 17.87 22.82 2.66
CA LEU A 680 18.48 21.49 2.81
C LEU A 680 20.01 21.60 2.70
N VAL A 681 20.72 21.06 3.70
CA VAL A 681 22.18 21.20 3.84
C VAL A 681 22.90 20.77 2.55
N ASN A 682 23.64 21.72 1.96
CA ASN A 682 24.47 21.59 0.75
C ASN A 682 23.77 21.68 -0.62
N TYR A 683 22.50 22.09 -0.72
CA TYR A 683 21.93 22.39 -2.04
C TYR A 683 22.32 23.80 -2.48
N ASP A 684 23.11 23.91 -3.54
CA ASP A 684 23.25 25.18 -4.25
C ASP A 684 21.99 25.45 -5.10
N GLU A 685 21.85 26.68 -5.60
CA GLU A 685 20.72 27.08 -6.45
C GLU A 685 20.60 26.27 -7.75
N ASN A 686 21.62 25.50 -8.09
CA ASN A 686 21.68 24.66 -9.27
C ASN A 686 21.57 23.16 -8.93
N HIS A 687 21.11 22.83 -7.72
CA HIS A 687 20.93 21.44 -7.29
C HIS A 687 19.77 20.78 -8.08
N PRO A 688 19.94 19.57 -8.64
CA PRO A 688 18.92 18.91 -9.45
C PRO A 688 17.54 18.76 -8.80
N SER A 689 17.50 18.53 -7.48
CA SER A 689 16.24 18.39 -6.73
C SER A 689 15.38 19.67 -6.69
N LEU A 690 15.93 20.84 -7.02
CA LEU A 690 15.19 22.09 -7.08
C LEU A 690 14.46 22.29 -8.42
N SER A 691 14.71 21.41 -9.40
CA SER A 691 14.17 21.55 -10.76
C SER A 691 12.65 21.66 -10.79
N ASN A 692 11.93 20.82 -10.03
CA ASN A 692 10.47 20.82 -10.05
C ASN A 692 9.90 22.14 -9.52
N TYR A 693 10.49 22.69 -8.45
CA TYR A 693 10.06 23.97 -7.87
C TYR A 693 10.32 25.15 -8.81
N TYR A 694 11.44 25.13 -9.53
CA TYR A 694 11.71 26.12 -10.59
C TYR A 694 10.77 25.96 -11.78
N HIS A 695 10.42 24.73 -12.17
CA HIS A 695 9.45 24.48 -13.23
C HIS A 695 8.06 24.99 -12.84
N GLY A 696 7.59 24.70 -11.63
CA GLY A 696 6.32 25.22 -11.11
C GLY A 696 6.25 26.75 -11.13
N LEU A 697 7.27 27.43 -10.58
CA LEU A 697 7.38 28.90 -10.65
C LEU A 697 7.38 29.41 -12.10
N GLY A 698 8.17 28.79 -12.96
CA GLY A 698 8.30 29.19 -14.35
C GLY A 698 6.99 29.04 -15.13
N ALA A 699 6.28 27.93 -14.93
CA ALA A 699 4.96 27.71 -15.51
C ALA A 699 3.94 28.72 -14.98
N THR A 700 3.89 29.00 -13.67
CA THR A 700 2.97 30.03 -13.13
C THR A 700 3.28 31.43 -13.66
N PHE A 701 4.55 31.80 -13.84
CA PHE A 701 4.90 33.10 -14.43
C PHE A 701 4.51 33.19 -15.91
N ALA A 702 4.62 32.08 -16.65
CA ALA A 702 4.16 32.01 -18.03
C ALA A 702 2.64 32.20 -18.12
N ASP A 703 1.87 31.53 -17.25
CA ASP A 703 0.41 31.66 -17.17
C ASP A 703 -0.03 33.10 -16.78
N GLN A 704 0.77 33.81 -15.98
CA GLN A 704 0.56 35.24 -15.69
C GLN A 704 0.86 36.18 -16.88
N GLY A 705 1.35 35.66 -18.00
CA GLY A 705 1.82 36.45 -19.14
C GLY A 705 3.22 37.04 -18.97
N ASN A 706 3.94 36.72 -17.88
CA ASN A 706 5.34 37.13 -17.69
C ASN A 706 6.30 36.10 -18.31
N ILE A 707 6.23 35.98 -19.63
CA ILE A 707 6.89 34.91 -20.38
C ILE A 707 8.42 34.94 -20.22
N GLU A 708 9.04 36.13 -20.11
CA GLU A 708 10.49 36.26 -19.93
C GLU A 708 10.97 35.64 -18.61
N LYS A 709 10.28 35.92 -17.49
CA LYS A 709 10.59 35.28 -16.20
C LYS A 709 10.25 33.80 -16.20
N GLY A 710 9.15 33.43 -16.84
CA GLY A 710 8.78 32.02 -17.01
C GLY A 710 9.93 31.25 -17.65
N LEU A 711 10.43 31.75 -18.79
CA LEU A 711 11.52 31.15 -19.53
C LEU A 711 12.83 31.08 -18.74
N GLU A 712 13.17 32.11 -17.96
CA GLU A 712 14.33 32.09 -17.06
C GLU A 712 14.27 30.92 -16.07
N TYR A 713 13.14 30.77 -15.35
CA TYR A 713 12.99 29.72 -14.35
C TYR A 713 12.89 28.32 -14.96
N VAL A 714 12.13 28.14 -16.05
CA VAL A 714 12.02 26.83 -16.71
C VAL A 714 13.37 26.41 -17.33
N GLN A 715 14.17 27.35 -17.87
CA GLN A 715 15.51 27.03 -18.35
C GLN A 715 16.44 26.63 -17.19
N LYS A 716 16.30 27.25 -16.02
CA LYS A 716 17.04 26.86 -14.81
C LYS A 716 16.64 25.45 -14.35
N ALA A 717 15.34 25.12 -14.37
CA ALA A 717 14.85 23.77 -14.11
C ALA A 717 15.48 22.75 -15.08
N LEU A 718 15.45 23.03 -16.38
CA LEU A 718 16.04 22.18 -17.41
C LEU A 718 17.53 21.92 -17.15
N ASN A 719 18.31 22.98 -16.92
CA ASN A 719 19.75 22.88 -16.69
C ASN A 719 20.08 22.06 -15.43
N ASN A 720 19.26 22.17 -14.38
CA ASN A 720 19.45 21.41 -13.14
C ASN A 720 19.16 19.92 -13.35
N MET A 721 18.10 19.58 -14.06
CA MET A 721 17.71 18.18 -14.29
C MET A 721 18.68 17.46 -15.25
N LEU A 722 19.19 18.15 -16.28
CA LEU A 722 20.17 17.61 -17.23
C LEU A 722 21.53 17.24 -16.60
N LYS A 723 21.81 17.64 -15.36
CA LYS A 723 23.03 17.22 -14.65
C LYS A 723 23.00 15.75 -14.24
N ILE A 724 21.82 15.18 -14.04
CA ILE A 724 21.62 13.84 -13.48
C ILE A 724 20.82 12.91 -14.37
N ARG A 725 20.19 13.41 -15.44
CA ARG A 725 19.35 12.64 -16.36
C ARG A 725 19.74 12.88 -17.81
N ASP A 726 19.59 11.85 -18.62
CA ASP A 726 19.77 11.95 -20.07
C ASP A 726 18.73 12.90 -20.69
N PRO A 727 19.08 13.62 -21.78
CA PRO A 727 18.17 14.56 -22.43
C PRO A 727 16.83 13.99 -22.91
N ASP A 728 16.77 12.68 -23.15
CA ASP A 728 15.57 11.95 -23.60
C ASP A 728 14.81 11.29 -22.43
N HIS A 729 15.16 11.60 -21.18
CA HIS A 729 14.48 11.05 -20.00
C HIS A 729 13.05 11.62 -19.88
N PRO A 730 12.01 10.81 -19.62
CA PRO A 730 10.61 11.26 -19.58
C PRO A 730 10.32 12.42 -18.62
N ILE A 731 11.06 12.49 -17.50
CA ILE A 731 10.96 13.59 -16.51
C ILE A 731 11.22 14.98 -17.09
N LEU A 732 11.94 15.08 -18.22
CA LEU A 732 12.21 16.35 -18.90
C LEU A 732 11.06 16.79 -19.81
N GLY A 733 10.13 15.89 -20.13
CA GLY A 733 9.01 16.18 -21.03
C GLY A 733 8.18 17.39 -20.60
N PRO A 734 7.74 17.52 -19.33
CA PRO A 734 6.95 18.67 -18.88
C PRO A 734 7.73 19.98 -19.00
N ILE A 735 9.03 19.96 -18.70
CA ILE A 735 9.93 21.11 -18.81
C ILE A 735 10.06 21.54 -20.27
N TYR A 736 10.26 20.59 -21.19
CA TYR A 736 10.31 20.86 -22.62
C TYR A 736 9.00 21.40 -23.17
N ASN A 737 7.85 20.83 -22.77
CA ASN A 737 6.54 21.34 -23.17
C ASN A 737 6.36 22.79 -22.71
N THR A 738 6.62 23.11 -21.45
CA THR A 738 6.48 24.49 -20.94
C THR A 738 7.45 25.46 -21.63
N LEU A 739 8.68 25.03 -21.98
CA LEU A 739 9.56 25.83 -22.82
C LEU A 739 8.96 26.06 -24.21
N GLY A 740 8.40 25.02 -24.82
CA GLY A 740 7.67 25.10 -26.08
C GLY A 740 6.55 26.14 -26.01
N ASP A 741 5.72 26.07 -24.97
CA ASP A 741 4.60 27.00 -24.74
C ASP A 741 5.12 28.44 -24.60
N CYS A 742 6.15 28.67 -23.79
CA CYS A 742 6.77 29.99 -23.63
C CYS A 742 7.31 30.53 -24.97
N TYR A 743 7.95 29.70 -25.79
CA TYR A 743 8.45 30.14 -27.10
C TYR A 743 7.33 30.37 -28.10
N ASN A 744 6.22 29.62 -28.04
CA ASN A 744 5.06 29.83 -28.90
C ASN A 744 4.37 31.16 -28.58
N GLU A 745 4.19 31.47 -27.30
CA GLU A 745 3.66 32.78 -26.84
C GLU A 745 4.54 33.96 -27.28
N LEU A 746 5.87 33.78 -27.31
CA LEU A 746 6.81 34.76 -27.86
C LEU A 746 6.82 34.82 -29.41
N LYS A 747 5.98 34.03 -30.08
CA LYS A 747 5.92 33.88 -31.55
C LYS A 747 7.24 33.40 -32.16
N LYS A 748 8.04 32.67 -31.38
CA LYS A 748 9.29 32.03 -31.82
C LYS A 748 9.04 30.56 -32.17
N HIS A 749 8.16 30.35 -33.15
CA HIS A 749 7.62 29.03 -33.49
C HIS A 749 8.69 27.97 -33.81
N ASP A 750 9.82 28.34 -34.44
CA ASP A 750 10.91 27.40 -34.71
C ASP A 750 11.49 26.79 -33.43
N GLN A 751 11.65 27.61 -32.39
CA GLN A 751 12.15 27.15 -31.09
C GLN A 751 11.08 26.33 -30.36
N ALA A 752 9.81 26.75 -30.46
CA ALA A 752 8.69 26.02 -29.89
C ALA A 752 8.62 24.59 -30.46
N ILE A 753 8.67 24.44 -31.79
CA ILE A 753 8.71 23.15 -32.49
C ILE A 753 9.90 22.30 -32.04
N GLU A 754 11.09 22.88 -31.87
CA GLU A 754 12.26 22.14 -31.37
C GLU A 754 12.01 21.55 -29.98
N TYR A 755 11.46 22.34 -29.06
CA TYR A 755 11.20 21.89 -27.69
C TYR A 755 10.03 20.92 -27.59
N TYR A 756 8.93 21.12 -28.32
CA TYR A 756 7.86 20.12 -28.40
C TYR A 756 8.36 18.82 -29.01
N GLN A 757 9.28 18.86 -29.98
CA GLN A 757 9.87 17.64 -30.54
C GLN A 757 10.74 16.89 -29.51
N LYS A 758 11.48 17.63 -28.66
CA LYS A 758 12.21 17.04 -27.52
C LYS A 758 11.25 16.43 -26.51
N ALA A 759 10.14 17.09 -26.18
CA ALA A 759 9.12 16.55 -25.30
C ALA A 759 8.52 15.25 -25.87
N ILE A 760 8.13 15.25 -27.14
CA ILE A 760 7.64 14.05 -27.87
C ILE A 760 8.67 12.91 -27.78
N ASN A 761 9.96 13.19 -27.96
CA ASN A 761 11.00 12.16 -27.88
C ASN A 761 11.18 11.63 -26.45
N ALA A 762 11.13 12.50 -25.44
CA ALA A 762 11.17 12.10 -24.04
C ALA A 762 9.97 11.20 -23.65
N TYR A 763 8.78 11.48 -24.20
CA TYR A 763 7.58 10.70 -23.93
C TYR A 763 7.42 9.42 -24.78
N LYS A 764 8.28 9.17 -25.78
CA LYS A 764 8.20 7.94 -26.59
C LYS A 764 8.55 6.64 -25.83
N GLN A 765 9.01 6.74 -24.59
CA GLN A 765 9.26 5.58 -23.74
C GLN A 765 7.94 4.94 -23.25
N PRO A 766 7.86 3.60 -23.15
CA PRO A 766 6.61 2.89 -22.87
C PRO A 766 6.14 3.09 -21.41
N ASN A 767 5.37 4.15 -21.17
CA ASN A 767 4.64 4.39 -19.91
C ASN A 767 3.27 5.05 -20.23
N ALA A 768 2.22 4.70 -19.50
CA ALA A 768 0.87 5.23 -19.70
C ALA A 768 0.75 6.73 -19.40
N GLN A 769 1.43 7.24 -18.37
CA GLN A 769 1.47 8.69 -18.12
C GLN A 769 2.19 9.45 -19.24
N ASN A 770 3.21 8.82 -19.84
CA ASN A 770 3.82 9.35 -21.05
C ASN A 770 2.85 9.40 -22.23
N LEU A 771 1.87 8.48 -22.35
CA LEU A 771 0.89 8.51 -23.44
C LEU A 771 -0.02 9.73 -23.37
N ARG A 772 -0.49 10.10 -22.16
CA ARG A 772 -1.29 11.33 -21.96
C ARG A 772 -0.47 12.58 -22.28
N SER A 773 0.73 12.66 -21.75
CA SER A 773 1.62 13.81 -22.02
C SER A 773 2.11 13.86 -23.48
N LEU A 774 2.27 12.71 -24.14
CA LEU A 774 2.60 12.60 -25.56
C LEU A 774 1.45 13.08 -26.43
N ALA A 775 0.21 12.70 -26.12
CA ALA A 775 -0.98 13.22 -26.81
C ALA A 775 -1.04 14.75 -26.69
N MET A 776 -0.81 15.30 -25.49
CA MET A 776 -0.76 16.74 -25.29
C MET A 776 0.37 17.41 -26.07
N ALA A 777 1.57 16.80 -26.10
CA ALA A 777 2.68 17.33 -26.88
C ALA A 777 2.40 17.33 -28.40
N TYR A 778 1.68 16.32 -28.91
CA TYR A 778 1.18 16.34 -30.29
C TYR A 778 0.14 17.44 -30.51
N VAL A 779 -0.77 17.69 -29.56
CA VAL A 779 -1.71 18.81 -29.64
C VAL A 779 -0.99 20.15 -29.67
N SER A 780 -0.02 20.40 -28.78
CA SER A 780 0.78 21.63 -28.78
C SER A 780 1.57 21.82 -30.08
N MET A 781 2.12 20.73 -30.62
CA MET A 781 2.79 20.73 -31.92
C MET A 781 1.81 21.07 -33.05
N GLY A 782 0.61 20.49 -33.04
CA GLY A 782 -0.44 20.77 -34.02
C GLY A 782 -0.91 22.23 -33.97
N SER A 783 -1.07 22.78 -32.76
CA SER A 783 -1.44 24.18 -32.53
C SER A 783 -0.37 25.14 -33.04
N THR A 784 0.90 24.86 -32.77
CA THR A 784 2.01 25.68 -33.29
C THR A 784 2.08 25.63 -34.82
N HIS A 785 1.84 24.47 -35.42
CA HIS A 785 1.76 24.34 -36.88
C HIS A 785 0.56 25.08 -37.47
N TYR A 786 -0.56 25.12 -36.76
CA TYR A 786 -1.73 25.91 -37.12
C TYR A 786 -1.41 27.42 -37.10
N ASP A 787 -0.72 27.90 -36.07
CA ASP A 787 -0.31 29.31 -35.92
C ASP A 787 0.61 29.80 -37.05
N ILE A 788 1.53 28.94 -37.54
CA ILE A 788 2.38 29.24 -38.70
C ILE A 788 1.71 28.96 -40.05
N ASN A 789 0.42 28.63 -40.04
CA ASN A 789 -0.40 28.32 -41.21
C ASN A 789 0.05 27.07 -42.00
N ASP A 790 0.71 26.10 -41.34
CA ASP A 790 1.03 24.76 -41.86
C ASP A 790 -0.12 23.79 -41.55
N GLN A 791 -1.24 24.00 -42.26
CA GLN A 791 -2.51 23.32 -42.02
C GLN A 791 -2.43 21.78 -42.17
N GLU A 792 -1.58 21.29 -43.08
CA GLU A 792 -1.44 19.84 -43.31
C GLU A 792 -0.80 19.13 -42.11
N LYS A 793 0.24 19.73 -41.51
CA LYS A 793 0.86 19.16 -40.31
C LYS A 793 0.00 19.34 -39.07
N ALA A 794 -0.70 20.47 -38.95
CA ALA A 794 -1.59 20.71 -37.81
C ALA A 794 -2.60 19.56 -37.64
N ILE A 795 -3.31 19.22 -38.72
CA ILE A 795 -4.30 18.12 -38.70
C ILE A 795 -3.66 16.74 -38.54
N GLU A 796 -2.45 16.53 -39.08
CA GLU A 796 -1.70 15.28 -38.88
C GLU A 796 -1.40 15.05 -37.40
N TYR A 797 -0.84 16.05 -36.71
CA TYR A 797 -0.52 15.94 -35.29
C TYR A 797 -1.75 15.79 -34.40
N TYR A 798 -2.82 16.55 -34.67
CA TYR A 798 -4.08 16.37 -33.93
C TYR A 798 -4.66 14.94 -34.10
N ARG A 799 -4.57 14.35 -35.30
CA ARG A 799 -5.00 12.97 -35.53
C ARG A 799 -4.09 11.95 -34.85
N MET A 800 -2.77 12.20 -34.81
CA MET A 800 -1.84 11.37 -34.06
C MET A 800 -2.17 11.35 -32.57
N ALA A 801 -2.52 12.51 -31.99
CA ALA A 801 -2.99 12.60 -30.61
C ALA A 801 -4.28 11.77 -30.39
N LEU A 802 -5.27 11.92 -31.28
CA LEU A 802 -6.54 11.21 -31.16
C LEU A 802 -6.38 9.69 -31.31
N ASP A 803 -5.62 9.21 -32.30
CA ASP A 803 -5.36 7.78 -32.50
C ASP A 803 -4.61 7.16 -31.30
N LEU A 804 -3.68 7.92 -30.70
CA LEU A 804 -2.99 7.49 -29.49
C LEU A 804 -3.94 7.34 -28.30
N GLN A 805 -4.84 8.31 -28.10
CA GLN A 805 -5.81 8.30 -27.01
C GLN A 805 -6.85 7.18 -27.20
N LEU A 806 -7.45 7.04 -28.38
CA LEU A 806 -8.47 6.03 -28.67
C LEU A 806 -7.95 4.58 -28.59
N LYS A 807 -6.63 4.36 -28.68
CA LYS A 807 -6.03 3.02 -28.49
C LYS A 807 -5.94 2.60 -27.02
N ASN A 808 -5.91 3.56 -26.10
CA ASN A 808 -5.56 3.31 -24.70
C ASN A 808 -6.64 3.76 -23.71
N LEU A 809 -7.56 4.61 -24.14
CA LEU A 809 -8.64 5.16 -23.34
C LEU A 809 -9.99 4.64 -23.81
N GLU A 810 -10.95 4.62 -22.89
CA GLU A 810 -12.34 4.37 -23.24
C GLU A 810 -12.90 5.54 -24.07
N PRO A 811 -13.88 5.31 -24.97
CA PRO A 811 -14.43 6.36 -25.84
C PRO A 811 -15.07 7.56 -25.10
N ASP A 812 -15.35 7.42 -23.81
CA ASP A 812 -15.94 8.45 -22.96
C ASP A 812 -14.96 9.07 -21.95
N ASP A 813 -13.66 8.88 -22.14
CA ASP A 813 -12.63 9.44 -21.27
C ASP A 813 -12.51 10.98 -21.40
N PRO A 814 -12.48 11.75 -20.30
CA PRO A 814 -12.31 13.21 -20.30
C PRO A 814 -11.08 13.72 -21.07
N ASP A 815 -10.01 12.93 -21.17
CA ASP A 815 -8.78 13.35 -21.84
C ASP A 815 -8.96 13.55 -23.36
N LEU A 816 -10.04 13.03 -23.94
CA LEU A 816 -10.40 13.23 -25.34
C LEU A 816 -10.98 14.62 -25.63
N ILE A 817 -11.46 15.35 -24.61
CA ILE A 817 -12.16 16.64 -24.78
C ILE A 817 -11.28 17.66 -25.49
N VAL A 818 -10.03 17.81 -25.06
CA VAL A 818 -9.08 18.80 -25.60
C VAL A 818 -8.77 18.50 -27.06
N THR A 819 -8.42 17.25 -27.37
CA THR A 819 -8.10 16.81 -28.73
C THR A 819 -9.30 16.98 -29.68
N TYR A 820 -10.51 16.62 -29.23
CA TYR A 820 -11.72 16.85 -30.01
C TYR A 820 -12.01 18.32 -30.25
N TRP A 821 -11.73 19.20 -29.28
CA TRP A 821 -11.90 20.64 -29.44
C TRP A 821 -10.96 21.20 -30.51
N TYR A 822 -9.66 20.87 -30.46
CA TYR A 822 -8.71 21.33 -31.49
C TYR A 822 -9.05 20.82 -32.89
N LEU A 823 -9.48 19.55 -33.00
CA LEU A 823 -9.95 18.99 -34.28
C LEU A 823 -11.23 19.68 -34.76
N ALA A 824 -12.19 19.94 -33.88
CA ALA A 824 -13.42 20.63 -34.22
C ALA A 824 -13.15 22.07 -34.70
N SER A 825 -12.35 22.83 -33.95
CA SER A 825 -11.96 24.20 -34.27
C SER A 825 -11.24 24.29 -35.62
N TYR A 826 -10.33 23.34 -35.90
CA TYR A 826 -9.67 23.26 -37.21
C TYR A 826 -10.66 23.13 -38.39
N TYR A 827 -11.75 22.37 -38.21
CA TYR A 827 -12.76 22.22 -39.27
C TYR A 827 -13.78 23.37 -39.29
N GLU A 828 -14.07 23.97 -38.13
CA GLU A 828 -14.92 25.16 -38.00
C GLU A 828 -14.34 26.35 -38.74
N ASP A 829 -13.05 26.63 -38.57
CA ASP A 829 -12.34 27.73 -39.24
C ASP A 829 -12.31 27.57 -40.78
N ARG A 830 -12.58 26.36 -41.27
CA ARG A 830 -12.70 26.03 -42.70
C ARG A 830 -14.14 25.96 -43.19
N GLU A 831 -15.10 26.29 -42.32
CA GLU A 831 -16.54 26.18 -42.55
C GLU A 831 -17.00 24.75 -42.91
N ASP A 832 -16.23 23.71 -42.58
CA ASP A 832 -16.63 22.30 -42.71
C ASP A 832 -17.36 21.84 -41.44
N TYR A 833 -18.56 22.38 -41.27
CA TYR A 833 -19.38 22.12 -40.07
C TYR A 833 -19.77 20.64 -39.92
N THR A 834 -19.81 19.87 -41.01
CA THR A 834 -20.11 18.43 -40.95
C THR A 834 -18.95 17.66 -40.33
N ALA A 835 -17.70 17.98 -40.73
CA ALA A 835 -16.53 17.42 -40.09
C ALA A 835 -16.38 17.90 -38.63
N ALA A 836 -16.63 19.18 -38.35
CA ALA A 836 -16.58 19.71 -36.99
C ALA A 836 -17.54 18.97 -36.03
N LEU A 837 -18.79 18.71 -36.45
CA LEU A 837 -19.77 17.95 -35.68
C LEU A 837 -19.34 16.51 -35.37
N THR A 838 -18.49 15.90 -36.20
CA THR A 838 -17.95 14.55 -35.96
C THR A 838 -17.12 14.49 -34.67
N TYR A 839 -16.50 15.60 -34.26
CA TYR A 839 -15.70 15.69 -33.04
C TYR A 839 -16.43 16.39 -31.89
N LEU A 840 -17.29 17.37 -32.19
CA LEU A 840 -18.07 18.08 -31.16
C LEU A 840 -19.12 17.19 -30.47
N ILE A 841 -19.75 16.27 -31.19
CA ILE A 841 -20.77 15.39 -30.60
C ILE A 841 -20.18 14.43 -29.55
N PRO A 842 -19.08 13.69 -29.84
CA PRO A 842 -18.38 12.92 -28.81
C PRO A 842 -17.91 13.78 -27.63
N LYS A 843 -17.33 14.96 -27.89
CA LYS A 843 -16.92 15.92 -26.86
C LYS A 843 -18.07 16.27 -25.92
N LEU A 844 -19.22 16.67 -26.48
CA LEU A 844 -20.42 17.03 -25.71
C LEU A 844 -20.94 15.83 -24.90
N THR A 845 -20.91 14.62 -25.47
CA THR A 845 -21.35 13.39 -24.78
C THR A 845 -20.50 13.10 -23.54
N ILE A 846 -19.18 13.37 -23.61
CA ILE A 846 -18.27 13.24 -22.47
C ILE A 846 -18.61 14.32 -21.43
N GLN A 847 -18.80 15.57 -21.86
CA GLN A 847 -19.14 16.68 -20.97
C GLN A 847 -20.48 16.46 -20.24
N GLU A 848 -21.50 15.89 -20.90
CA GLU A 848 -22.78 15.52 -20.29
C GLU A 848 -22.63 14.51 -19.13
N LYS A 849 -21.58 13.68 -19.15
CA LYS A 849 -21.29 12.67 -18.10
C LYS A 849 -20.44 13.23 -16.96
N VAL A 850 -19.49 14.09 -17.27
CA VAL A 850 -18.48 14.58 -16.32
C VAL A 850 -18.99 15.79 -15.55
N LEU A 851 -19.69 16.70 -16.22
CA LEU A 851 -20.18 17.95 -15.63
C LEU A 851 -21.50 17.75 -14.89
N SER A 852 -21.76 18.61 -13.90
CA SER A 852 -23.05 18.66 -13.22
C SER A 852 -24.16 19.03 -14.21
N SER A 853 -25.37 18.48 -14.02
CA SER A 853 -26.53 18.80 -14.85
C SER A 853 -26.94 20.29 -14.80
N PHE A 854 -26.39 21.04 -13.85
CA PHE A 854 -26.63 22.47 -13.66
C PHE A 854 -25.43 23.33 -14.06
N ASP A 855 -24.34 22.75 -14.56
CA ASP A 855 -23.09 23.48 -14.82
C ASP A 855 -23.22 24.47 -15.99
N LEU A 856 -22.69 25.69 -15.82
CA LEU A 856 -22.69 26.70 -16.89
C LEU A 856 -21.78 26.30 -18.04
N GLU A 857 -20.68 25.56 -17.78
CA GLU A 857 -19.82 25.04 -18.84
C GLU A 857 -20.57 24.05 -19.76
N LEU A 858 -21.45 23.25 -19.18
CA LEU A 858 -22.30 22.34 -19.96
C LEU A 858 -23.32 23.13 -20.79
N ALA A 859 -23.84 24.24 -20.26
CA ALA A 859 -24.72 25.12 -21.00
C ALA A 859 -24.01 25.82 -22.18
N ASP A 860 -22.75 26.23 -22.00
CA ASP A 860 -21.91 26.78 -23.05
C ASP A 860 -21.62 25.72 -24.12
N ALA A 861 -21.26 24.49 -23.73
CA ALA A 861 -21.05 23.40 -24.67
C ALA A 861 -22.29 23.09 -25.54
N TYR A 862 -23.49 23.06 -24.94
CA TYR A 862 -24.73 22.93 -25.72
C TYR A 862 -24.93 24.09 -26.70
N HIS A 863 -24.61 25.32 -26.28
CA HIS A 863 -24.74 26.50 -27.13
C HIS A 863 -23.76 26.46 -28.30
N ASP A 864 -22.50 26.10 -28.06
CA ASP A 864 -21.47 26.01 -29.09
C ASP A 864 -21.84 24.94 -30.14
N VAL A 865 -22.22 23.74 -29.70
CA VAL A 865 -22.66 22.68 -30.63
C VAL A 865 -23.94 23.09 -31.36
N GLY A 866 -24.88 23.76 -30.68
CA GLY A 866 -26.08 24.34 -31.30
C GLY A 866 -25.77 25.35 -32.40
N THR A 867 -24.74 26.18 -32.18
CA THR A 867 -24.24 27.17 -33.16
C THR A 867 -23.69 26.50 -34.40
N ILE A 868 -22.91 25.43 -34.25
CA ILE A 868 -22.41 24.66 -35.40
C ILE A 868 -23.54 23.98 -36.16
N TYR A 869 -24.55 23.42 -35.48
CA TYR A 869 -25.75 22.90 -36.16
C TYR A 869 -26.52 23.99 -36.91
N PHE A 870 -26.61 25.20 -36.36
CA PHE A 870 -27.24 26.34 -37.01
C PHE A 870 -26.52 26.72 -38.31
N PHE A 871 -25.19 26.87 -38.28
CA PHE A 871 -24.39 27.15 -39.48
C PHE A 871 -24.41 26.00 -40.50
N ASN A 872 -24.50 24.75 -40.02
CA ASN A 872 -24.72 23.58 -40.88
C ASN A 872 -26.16 23.46 -41.42
N LYS A 873 -27.03 24.45 -41.16
CA LYS A 873 -28.43 24.55 -41.61
C LYS A 873 -29.35 23.45 -41.05
N GLN A 874 -28.95 22.82 -39.94
CA GLN A 874 -29.75 21.84 -39.22
C GLN A 874 -30.47 22.51 -38.05
N TYR A 875 -31.37 23.43 -38.37
CA TYR A 875 -31.96 24.35 -37.39
C TYR A 875 -32.75 23.66 -36.28
N GLN A 876 -33.39 22.51 -36.55
CA GLN A 876 -34.12 21.77 -35.52
C GLN A 876 -33.17 21.23 -34.43
N CYS A 877 -32.02 20.70 -34.81
CA CYS A 877 -30.99 20.24 -33.86
C CYS A 877 -30.41 21.41 -33.06
N ALA A 878 -30.22 22.57 -33.71
CA ALA A 878 -29.79 23.78 -33.02
C ALA A 878 -30.80 24.22 -31.95
N VAL A 879 -32.11 24.22 -32.25
CA VAL A 879 -33.17 24.53 -31.28
C VAL A 879 -33.11 23.59 -30.08
N GLU A 880 -33.04 22.27 -30.29
CA GLU A 880 -32.99 21.30 -29.19
C GLU A 880 -31.82 21.55 -28.22
N LEU A 881 -30.64 21.87 -28.75
CA LEU A 881 -29.46 22.13 -27.93
C LEU A 881 -29.52 23.51 -27.26
N TYR A 882 -29.99 24.54 -27.94
CA TYR A 882 -30.19 25.85 -27.33
C TYR A 882 -31.24 25.80 -26.21
N GLU A 883 -32.30 25.00 -26.34
CA GLU A 883 -33.28 24.77 -25.26
C GLU A 883 -32.63 24.10 -24.04
N LYS A 884 -31.77 23.09 -24.27
CA LYS A 884 -30.99 22.48 -23.18
C LYS A 884 -30.09 23.51 -22.49
N SER A 885 -29.35 24.31 -23.24
CA SER A 885 -28.52 25.42 -22.72
C SER A 885 -29.35 26.41 -21.91
N LEU A 886 -30.49 26.86 -22.46
CA LEU A 886 -31.39 27.82 -21.83
C LEU A 886 -31.96 27.29 -20.51
N ASN A 887 -32.32 26.01 -20.43
CA ASN A 887 -32.86 25.41 -19.21
C ASN A 887 -31.86 25.47 -18.05
N ILE A 888 -30.58 25.21 -18.32
CA ILE A 888 -29.51 25.32 -17.31
C ILE A 888 -29.31 26.79 -16.91
N ARG A 889 -29.18 27.68 -17.90
CA ARG A 889 -29.00 29.13 -17.67
C ARG A 889 -30.14 29.76 -16.88
N ARG A 890 -31.39 29.31 -17.06
CA ARG A 890 -32.57 29.73 -16.28
C ARG A 890 -32.47 29.38 -14.80
N GLN A 891 -31.93 28.21 -14.49
CA GLN A 891 -31.77 27.76 -13.11
C GLN A 891 -30.67 28.56 -12.39
N GLN A 892 -29.58 28.87 -13.10
CA GLN A 892 -28.45 29.67 -12.62
C GLN A 892 -28.70 31.20 -12.66
N LYS A 893 -29.72 31.66 -13.41
CA LYS A 893 -30.00 33.08 -13.68
C LYS A 893 -28.79 33.83 -14.25
N SER A 894 -28.11 33.24 -15.23
CA SER A 894 -26.91 33.79 -15.86
C SER A 894 -26.95 33.64 -17.38
N ARG A 895 -26.52 34.67 -18.12
CA ARG A 895 -26.37 34.70 -19.59
C ARG A 895 -27.63 34.28 -20.35
N LEU A 896 -28.81 34.76 -19.91
CA LEU A 896 -30.09 34.37 -20.50
C LEU A 896 -30.34 35.05 -21.85
N ALA A 897 -29.90 36.30 -22.00
CA ALA A 897 -30.13 37.08 -23.21
C ALA A 897 -29.59 36.39 -24.47
N SER A 898 -28.34 35.92 -24.44
CA SER A 898 -27.69 35.25 -25.58
C SER A 898 -28.33 33.91 -25.95
N ALA A 899 -28.81 33.15 -24.97
CA ALA A 899 -29.50 31.89 -25.24
C ALA A 899 -30.86 32.10 -25.91
N TYR A 900 -31.62 33.12 -25.49
CA TYR A 900 -32.88 33.48 -26.14
C TYR A 900 -32.67 34.07 -27.54
N ASP A 901 -31.63 34.88 -27.74
CA ASP A 901 -31.31 35.44 -29.06
C ASP A 901 -31.00 34.34 -30.09
N ALA A 902 -30.13 33.39 -29.72
CA ALA A 902 -29.78 32.25 -30.57
C ALA A 902 -31.00 31.35 -30.89
N LEU A 903 -31.92 31.14 -29.93
CA LEU A 903 -33.20 30.47 -30.20
C LEU A 903 -34.07 31.27 -31.16
N GLY A 904 -34.13 32.60 -31.00
CA GLY A 904 -34.84 33.49 -31.90
C GLY A 904 -34.36 33.35 -33.34
N ASP A 905 -33.04 33.32 -33.54
CA ASP A 905 -32.41 33.11 -34.85
C ASP A 905 -32.69 31.73 -35.44
N ALA A 906 -32.66 30.67 -34.63
CA ALA A 906 -32.99 29.32 -35.07
C ALA A 906 -34.46 29.18 -35.49
N TYR A 907 -35.41 29.68 -34.68
CA TYR A 907 -36.84 29.66 -35.03
C TYR A 907 -37.15 30.54 -36.24
N LYS A 908 -36.49 31.70 -36.38
CA LYS A 908 -36.60 32.55 -37.57
C LYS A 908 -36.20 31.77 -38.84
N SER A 909 -35.16 30.94 -38.75
CA SER A 909 -34.67 30.12 -39.86
C SER A 909 -35.57 28.91 -40.15
N LEU A 910 -36.33 28.43 -39.16
CA LEU A 910 -37.39 27.42 -39.32
C LEU A 910 -38.73 28.00 -39.82
N TYR A 911 -38.82 29.31 -40.03
CA TYR A 911 -40.07 30.02 -40.37
C TYR A 911 -41.14 30.00 -39.27
N GLU A 912 -40.76 29.74 -38.01
CA GLU A 912 -41.64 29.79 -36.84
C GLU A 912 -41.62 31.19 -36.22
N PHE A 913 -42.22 32.16 -36.92
CA PHE A 913 -42.09 33.58 -36.61
C PHE A 913 -42.65 33.99 -35.24
N ASP A 914 -43.73 33.35 -34.76
CA ASP A 914 -44.29 33.63 -33.43
C ASP A 914 -43.32 33.21 -32.31
N ALA A 915 -42.68 32.04 -32.46
CA ALA A 915 -41.67 31.56 -31.52
C ALA A 915 -40.41 32.44 -31.56
N ALA A 916 -39.96 32.82 -32.77
CA ALA A 916 -38.83 33.72 -32.94
C ALA A 916 -39.07 35.08 -32.25
N LEU A 917 -40.24 35.68 -32.48
CA LEU A 917 -40.63 36.95 -31.87
C LEU A 917 -40.60 36.87 -30.33
N ASN A 918 -41.24 35.86 -29.74
CA ASN A 918 -41.28 35.68 -28.29
C ASN A 918 -39.86 35.52 -27.70
N ASN A 919 -38.98 34.76 -28.36
CA ASN A 919 -37.61 34.59 -27.89
C ASN A 919 -36.81 35.89 -27.97
N TYR A 920 -36.90 36.68 -29.05
CA TYR A 920 -36.23 37.99 -29.12
C TYR A 920 -36.76 38.97 -28.06
N GLU A 921 -38.06 38.99 -27.78
CA GLU A 921 -38.62 39.83 -26.70
C GLU A 921 -38.10 39.41 -25.33
N MET A 922 -37.96 38.11 -25.09
CA MET A 922 -37.35 37.58 -23.87
C MET A 922 -35.85 37.90 -23.77
N ALA A 923 -35.13 37.86 -24.89
CA ALA A 923 -33.73 38.26 -24.96
C ALA A 923 -33.56 39.73 -24.56
N ILE A 924 -34.38 40.64 -25.09
CA ILE A 924 -34.38 42.08 -24.74
C ILE A 924 -34.66 42.26 -23.24
N LYS A 925 -35.70 41.58 -22.73
CA LYS A 925 -36.07 41.68 -21.32
C LYS A 925 -34.91 41.31 -20.40
N HIS A 926 -34.29 40.15 -20.65
CA HIS A 926 -33.17 39.70 -19.82
C HIS A 926 -31.90 40.51 -20.04
N LEU A 927 -31.63 40.99 -21.26
CA LEU A 927 -30.51 41.89 -21.53
C LEU A 927 -30.63 43.19 -20.73
N ILE A 928 -31.83 43.76 -20.64
CA ILE A 928 -32.09 44.96 -19.83
C ILE A 928 -31.92 44.65 -18.32
N GLU A 929 -32.42 43.50 -17.85
CA GLU A 929 -32.27 43.06 -16.46
C GLU A 929 -30.80 42.77 -16.08
N GLU A 930 -30.01 42.21 -17.01
CA GLU A 930 -28.57 41.88 -16.83
C GLU A 930 -27.68 43.14 -16.95
N GLY A 931 -28.02 44.07 -17.84
CA GLY A 931 -27.21 45.24 -18.22
C GLY A 931 -27.37 46.50 -17.36
N GLU A 932 -28.02 46.46 -16.19
CA GLU A 932 -28.17 47.64 -15.33
C GLU A 932 -26.84 48.15 -14.72
N LYS A 933 -25.74 47.39 -14.81
CA LYS A 933 -24.45 47.72 -14.17
C LYS A 933 -23.35 48.24 -15.11
N GLU A 934 -23.36 47.90 -16.41
CA GLU A 934 -22.38 48.36 -17.41
C GLU A 934 -23.06 48.53 -18.78
N LYS A 935 -23.28 49.79 -19.18
CA LYS A 935 -23.85 50.15 -20.50
C LYS A 935 -22.71 50.49 -21.47
N SER A 936 -22.07 49.46 -22.01
CA SER A 936 -21.04 49.56 -23.05
C SER A 936 -21.64 49.77 -24.44
N ASP A 937 -20.80 50.08 -25.43
CA ASP A 937 -21.23 50.18 -26.84
C ASP A 937 -21.78 48.82 -27.34
N ASP A 938 -21.14 47.70 -26.97
CA ASP A 938 -21.59 46.33 -27.28
C ASP A 938 -23.02 46.06 -26.76
N TYR A 939 -23.35 46.54 -25.55
CA TYR A 939 -24.69 46.40 -24.98
C TYR A 939 -25.74 47.08 -25.88
N TYR A 940 -25.44 48.29 -26.35
CA TYR A 940 -26.35 49.03 -27.22
C TYR A 940 -26.44 48.45 -28.63
N GLU A 941 -25.36 47.86 -29.14
CA GLU A 941 -25.34 47.14 -30.40
C GLU A 941 -26.25 45.90 -30.38
N VAL A 942 -26.10 45.05 -29.36
CA VAL A 942 -26.94 43.85 -29.19
C VAL A 942 -28.41 44.27 -29.02
N LEU A 943 -28.69 45.28 -28.20
CA LEU A 943 -30.05 45.78 -28.00
C LEU A 943 -30.66 46.37 -29.29
N CYS A 944 -29.88 47.10 -30.07
CA CYS A 944 -30.28 47.64 -31.37
C CYS A 944 -30.65 46.50 -32.34
N THR A 945 -29.81 45.48 -32.41
CA THR A 945 -29.98 44.31 -33.28
C THR A 945 -31.22 43.50 -32.89
N LEU A 946 -31.45 43.29 -31.59
CA LEU A 946 -32.64 42.61 -31.07
C LEU A 946 -33.93 43.37 -31.41
N TYR A 947 -33.99 44.69 -31.21
CA TYR A 947 -35.17 45.49 -31.58
C TYR A 947 -35.45 45.46 -33.09
N LYS A 948 -34.39 45.43 -33.91
CA LYS A 948 -34.53 45.23 -35.36
C LYS A 948 -35.11 43.84 -35.68
N SER A 949 -34.62 42.79 -35.03
CA SER A 949 -35.12 41.42 -35.20
C SER A 949 -36.60 41.32 -34.81
N VAL A 950 -36.99 41.86 -33.65
CA VAL A 950 -38.40 41.97 -33.21
C VAL A 950 -39.26 42.69 -34.25
N GLY A 951 -38.85 43.87 -34.70
CA GLY A 951 -39.59 44.64 -35.69
C GLY A 951 -39.72 43.92 -37.04
N THR A 952 -38.69 43.18 -37.44
CA THR A 952 -38.70 42.36 -38.66
C THR A 952 -39.67 41.18 -38.53
N MET A 953 -39.72 40.51 -37.37
CA MET A 953 -40.67 39.41 -37.13
C MET A 953 -42.11 39.92 -37.06
N GLN A 954 -42.36 41.04 -36.36
CA GLN A 954 -43.67 41.71 -36.31
C GLN A 954 -44.16 42.09 -37.71
N GLN A 955 -43.26 42.61 -38.56
CA GLN A 955 -43.59 42.90 -39.96
C GLN A 955 -44.00 41.64 -40.74
N ARG A 956 -43.33 40.50 -40.52
CA ARG A 956 -43.68 39.20 -41.15
C ARG A 956 -45.03 38.66 -40.67
N LEU A 957 -45.39 38.92 -39.42
CA LEU A 957 -46.67 38.55 -38.80
C LEU A 957 -47.81 39.56 -39.10
N ASN A 958 -47.57 40.58 -39.95
CA ASN A 958 -48.49 41.67 -40.27
C ASN A 958 -48.91 42.56 -39.08
N LEU A 959 -48.08 42.64 -38.02
CA LEU A 959 -48.23 43.55 -36.88
C LEU A 959 -47.53 44.88 -37.19
N LEU A 960 -48.06 45.63 -38.15
CA LEU A 960 -47.34 46.74 -38.80
C LEU A 960 -47.12 47.96 -37.88
N ASP A 961 -48.06 48.29 -36.99
CA ASP A 961 -47.92 49.42 -36.07
C ASP A 961 -46.89 49.10 -34.95
N GLU A 962 -46.88 47.86 -34.44
CA GLU A 962 -45.86 47.38 -33.51
C GLU A 962 -44.48 47.31 -34.17
N ALA A 963 -44.40 46.78 -35.38
CA ALA A 963 -43.16 46.70 -36.16
C ALA A 963 -42.53 48.07 -36.37
N GLN A 964 -43.34 49.08 -36.71
CA GLN A 964 -42.88 50.45 -36.88
C GLN A 964 -42.28 51.00 -35.58
N LYS A 965 -42.92 50.74 -34.43
CA LYS A 965 -42.44 51.18 -33.11
C LYS A 965 -41.10 50.52 -32.74
N SER A 966 -40.99 49.19 -32.90
CA SER A 966 -39.77 48.44 -32.58
C SER A 966 -38.59 48.86 -33.46
N LEU A 967 -38.82 49.07 -34.76
CA LEU A 967 -37.79 49.54 -35.69
C LEU A 967 -37.38 51.00 -35.43
N GLN A 968 -38.31 51.89 -35.06
CA GLN A 968 -37.98 53.25 -34.64
C GLN A 968 -37.14 53.25 -33.36
N GLN A 969 -37.42 52.34 -32.43
CA GLN A 969 -36.64 52.18 -31.22
C GLN A 969 -35.23 51.67 -31.51
N SER A 970 -35.10 50.69 -32.42
CA SER A 970 -33.80 50.23 -32.93
C SER A 970 -33.00 51.35 -33.60
N LEU A 971 -33.65 52.15 -34.46
CA LEU A 971 -33.01 53.29 -35.14
C LEU A 971 -32.53 54.36 -34.14
N ALA A 972 -33.35 54.68 -33.13
CA ALA A 972 -32.98 55.65 -32.11
C ALA A 972 -31.76 55.21 -31.29
N LEU A 973 -31.65 53.91 -30.96
CA LEU A 973 -30.47 53.36 -30.29
C LEU A 973 -29.22 53.47 -31.17
N CYS A 974 -29.35 53.11 -32.45
CA CYS A 974 -28.27 53.22 -33.44
C CYS A 974 -27.79 54.68 -33.60
N ASP A 975 -28.71 55.62 -33.79
CA ASP A 975 -28.40 57.04 -33.98
C ASP A 975 -27.83 57.72 -32.72
N THR A 976 -28.06 57.16 -31.53
CA THR A 976 -27.63 57.78 -30.27
C THR A 976 -26.30 57.23 -29.76
N TYR A 977 -26.08 55.92 -29.88
CA TYR A 977 -24.97 55.23 -29.22
C TYR A 977 -23.94 54.63 -30.20
N LEU A 978 -24.27 54.46 -31.49
CA LEU A 978 -23.44 53.71 -32.46
C LEU A 978 -22.91 54.58 -33.61
N ILE A 979 -22.65 55.88 -33.36
CA ILE A 979 -22.43 56.91 -34.40
C ILE A 979 -21.06 56.79 -35.13
N ASN A 980 -20.08 56.09 -34.56
CA ASN A 980 -18.66 56.21 -34.96
C ASN A 980 -18.03 54.99 -35.66
N ASN A 981 -18.83 54.02 -36.15
CA ASN A 981 -18.29 52.81 -36.81
C ASN A 981 -18.97 52.58 -38.18
N GLU A 982 -18.17 52.34 -39.23
CA GLU A 982 -18.67 52.08 -40.60
C GLU A 982 -19.57 50.82 -40.68
N GLU A 983 -19.39 49.85 -39.78
CA GLU A 983 -20.24 48.64 -39.71
C GLU A 983 -21.68 48.94 -39.26
N HIS A 984 -21.89 49.99 -38.45
CA HIS A 984 -23.23 50.35 -37.98
C HIS A 984 -24.05 51.12 -39.02
N ASP A 985 -23.42 51.68 -40.05
CA ASP A 985 -24.12 52.30 -41.17
C ASP A 985 -24.94 51.28 -41.96
N GLU A 986 -24.44 50.04 -42.12
CA GLU A 986 -25.21 48.98 -42.78
C GLU A 986 -26.42 48.57 -41.94
N LEU A 987 -26.25 48.42 -40.62
CA LEU A 987 -27.33 48.12 -39.69
C LEU A 987 -28.42 49.19 -39.76
N ARG A 988 -28.02 50.47 -39.71
CA ARG A 988 -28.87 51.65 -39.82
C ARG A 988 -29.63 51.70 -41.16
N CYS A 989 -28.93 51.49 -42.27
CA CYS A 989 -29.54 51.41 -43.61
C CYS A 989 -30.59 50.29 -43.68
N ASN A 990 -30.31 49.13 -43.08
CA ASN A 990 -31.24 48.01 -43.06
C ASN A 990 -32.51 48.33 -42.24
N ILE A 991 -32.38 49.02 -41.11
CA ILE A 991 -33.54 49.47 -40.31
C ILE A 991 -34.39 50.47 -41.10
N LEU A 992 -33.77 51.47 -41.74
CA LEU A 992 -34.44 52.47 -42.57
C LEU A 992 -35.18 51.85 -43.77
N LYS A 993 -34.57 50.84 -44.42
CA LYS A 993 -35.23 50.07 -45.50
C LYS A 993 -36.49 49.36 -45.01
N SER A 994 -36.43 48.70 -43.85
CA SER A 994 -37.60 48.01 -43.26
C SER A 994 -38.72 49.00 -42.91
N LEU A 995 -38.38 50.16 -42.32
CA LEU A 995 -39.34 51.23 -42.04
C LEU A 995 -40.00 51.76 -43.32
N ALA A 996 -39.21 52.02 -44.38
CA ALA A 996 -39.74 52.48 -45.66
C ALA A 996 -40.69 51.45 -46.30
N GLN A 997 -40.41 50.16 -46.12
CA GLN A 997 -41.29 49.09 -46.60
C GLN A 997 -42.63 49.09 -45.84
N ILE A 998 -42.63 49.29 -44.52
CA ILE A 998 -43.86 49.39 -43.73
C ILE A 998 -44.69 50.62 -44.14
N ASP A 999 -44.06 51.79 -44.30
CA ASP A 999 -44.73 53.02 -44.73
C ASP A 999 -45.38 52.88 -46.12
N LYS A 1000 -44.72 52.17 -47.04
CA LYS A 1000 -45.27 51.84 -48.35
C LYS A 1000 -46.49 50.92 -48.26
N THR A 1001 -46.48 49.97 -47.33
CA THR A 1001 -47.53 48.95 -47.19
C THR A 1001 -48.77 49.50 -46.48
N THR A 1002 -48.59 50.43 -45.54
CA THR A 1002 -49.68 51.05 -44.75
C THR A 1002 -50.32 52.27 -45.43
N GLN A 1003 -49.83 52.70 -46.60
CA GLN A 1003 -50.23 53.94 -47.29
C GLN A 1003 -50.11 55.23 -46.45
N LYS A 1004 -49.49 55.16 -45.27
CA LYS A 1004 -49.10 56.31 -44.46
C LYS A 1004 -47.82 56.91 -45.08
N ILE A 1005 -47.95 57.64 -46.19
CA ILE A 1005 -46.82 58.44 -46.70
C ILE A 1005 -46.68 59.67 -45.80
N THR A 1006 -46.08 59.48 -44.63
CA THR A 1006 -45.63 60.57 -43.74
C THR A 1006 -44.12 60.60 -43.69
N SER A 1007 -43.49 60.87 -44.84
CA SER A 1007 -42.41 61.86 -44.97
C SER A 1007 -41.61 61.62 -46.26
N ARG A 1008 -41.40 62.70 -47.02
CA ARG A 1008 -40.37 62.77 -48.07
C ARG A 1008 -38.95 62.65 -47.51
N SER A 1009 -38.76 62.60 -46.18
CA SER A 1009 -37.43 62.56 -45.54
C SER A 1009 -36.84 61.16 -45.47
N LEU A 1010 -37.64 60.09 -45.35
CA LEU A 1010 -37.11 58.72 -45.24
C LEU A 1010 -36.49 58.20 -46.55
N VAL A 1011 -36.96 58.69 -47.71
CA VAL A 1011 -36.42 58.35 -49.02
C VAL A 1011 -35.11 59.09 -49.32
N CYS A 1012 -34.87 60.25 -48.70
CA CYS A 1012 -33.61 61.00 -48.83
C CYS A 1012 -32.50 60.50 -47.90
N SER A 1013 -32.80 59.67 -46.89
CA SER A 1013 -31.80 59.06 -46.00
C SER A 1013 -31.39 57.64 -46.40
N ILE A 1014 -32.05 57.05 -47.40
CA ILE A 1014 -31.70 55.74 -48.00
C ILE A 1014 -30.80 55.90 -49.24
N TYR A 1015 -30.84 57.08 -49.88
CA TYR A 1015 -29.95 57.51 -50.97
C TYR A 1015 -28.79 58.32 -50.39
#